data_AF-A0A7V7MNG8-F1
#
_entry.id   AF-A0A7V7MNG8-F1
#
_cell.length_a   1.000
_cell.length_b   1.000
_cell.length_c   1.000
_cell.angle_alpha   90.00
_cell.angle_beta   90.00
_cell.angle_gamma   90.00
#
_symmetry.space_group_name_H-M   'P 1'
#
loop_
_entity.id
_entity.type
_entity.pdbx_description
1 polymer ?
#
loop_
_entity_poly.entity_id
_entity_poly.type
_entity_poly.pdbx_seq_one_letter_code
_entity_poly.pdbx_strand_id
1 'polypeptide(L)'
;MMNSSHAFDPLGLPEEGLQLLGPVPESSHFLLTPEALRFLAGLQRQFQGRRQELLARRLQVQRRLDQGWKPEFLESTRAVRESDWQVDPVPAPLQDRRIEITGPVDRKMVINALNSGAKVFMADFEDANSPTWANCVQGQHNLYEAVRGTLAFVQESNGKHYQLQEDRAVLMVRPRGWHLQEANVLVDGQPMSASLFDFGLFFFHNAKAQLERGAGPFFYLPKLENHLEARLWNDIFVFAQEQLDIPEGTIKATVLIETILAAFEMDEILYELRRHSAGLNCGRWDYIFSFIKKFRAHPEFVLPDRGAVTMDRHFLRSYSRLLIQTCHRRGVHAMGGMAAQIPIKENSKRNEEALEKVRLDKRREAGDGHDGTWVAHPGLIDVALQEFNQTMPGPNQLQRQLPEWKITAADLLKVPDGAITESGLRQNLNVGVLYLEAWLGGTGCVPIYHLMEDAATAEISRTQVWQWRRHQCRLDDGRLIDAALVKQCLEEELGAIRKLVGESRFQKGSFEQAAALFADLILHDDLQEFLTLPAYEQILSDAARQALQAGDAAVPQPQAQLGNQSMEQQNGESLGFETIFGPGGEMENRWLGIKRDYTLEEVKRLRGSFRIRYTLAEMGAERLWKLLHTEDYVNALGALTGNQAMQMVRAGLKSIYLSGWQVAADANLSGNMYPDQSLYPSNSAPALVKKINRTLQRADQISHMEGQDDLYWMAPIVADAEAGFGGPLNAFELMKLMIEAGAAGVHFEDQLASEKKCGHLGGKVLVPTSTFIRTLNAARLAADVMGVPTILVARTDANAAGLLTSDIDERDHPFITGERTPEGFFKVKAGLDQAISRGLAYAPYADLVWCETSEPNLAEAKRFAETMHAQYPDKLLAYNCSPSFNWKAKLDDATIEKFQRELGAMGYKYQFVTLAGFHNLNHGMFELARGYKDRGMAAYSELQQAEFASEEFGYSATRHQREVGTGYFDAVTKAVSGGKASTVALAGSTEEEQFQH
;
A
#
# COMPACT_ATOMS: atom_id res chain seq x y z
N MET A 1 -5.67 52.07 0.61
CA MET A 1 -5.99 51.29 -0.61
C MET A 1 -5.51 49.86 -0.39
N MET A 2 -6.31 48.91 -0.87
CA MET A 2 -6.28 47.47 -0.58
C MET A 2 -4.92 46.79 -0.79
N ASN A 3 -4.57 45.86 0.12
CA ASN A 3 -4.50 44.43 -0.22
C ASN A 3 -4.27 43.58 1.03
N SER A 4 -5.35 42.94 1.47
CA SER A 4 -5.37 41.83 2.42
C SER A 4 -5.10 40.54 1.66
N SER A 5 -3.88 40.01 1.72
CA SER A 5 -3.59 38.63 1.34
C SER A 5 -3.91 37.73 2.54
N HIS A 6 -5.10 37.13 2.55
CA HIS A 6 -5.34 35.92 3.32
C HIS A 6 -4.33 34.87 2.85
N ALA A 7 -3.36 34.54 3.70
CA ALA A 7 -2.46 33.43 3.48
C ALA A 7 -3.29 32.13 3.54
N PHE A 8 -3.25 31.41 2.43
CA PHE A 8 -3.86 30.09 2.24
C PHE A 8 -3.19 29.11 3.22
N ASP A 9 -3.93 28.53 4.17
CA ASP A 9 -3.52 27.34 4.93
C ASP A 9 -4.38 26.15 4.46
N PRO A 10 -3.98 25.46 3.38
CA PRO A 10 -4.78 24.39 2.79
C PRO A 10 -4.62 23.03 3.47
N LEU A 11 -3.68 22.85 4.41
CA LEU A 11 -3.28 21.52 4.86
C LEU A 11 -3.57 21.22 6.33
N GLY A 12 -3.58 22.21 7.24
CA GLY A 12 -3.76 21.93 8.66
C GLY A 12 -2.77 20.89 9.25
N LEU A 13 -1.66 20.62 8.55
CA LEU A 13 -0.63 19.65 8.94
C LEU A 13 0.42 20.36 9.81
N PRO A 14 0.88 19.77 10.92
CA PRO A 14 1.94 20.35 11.75
C PRO A 14 3.23 20.57 10.96
N GLU A 15 3.94 21.68 11.23
CA GLU A 15 5.26 22.02 10.68
C GLU A 15 6.38 21.05 11.12
N GLU A 16 6.12 20.19 12.11
CA GLU A 16 7.13 19.32 12.72
C GLU A 16 7.51 18.15 11.79
N GLY A 17 8.79 17.78 11.76
CA GLY A 17 9.25 16.50 11.19
C GLY A 17 9.91 16.55 9.80
N LEU A 18 9.95 17.68 9.08
CA LEU A 18 10.64 17.78 7.79
C LEU A 18 12.10 18.24 7.95
N GLN A 19 13.02 17.53 7.31
CA GLN A 19 14.46 17.87 7.31
C GLN A 19 15.05 17.79 5.91
N LEU A 20 15.75 18.86 5.50
CA LEU A 20 16.56 18.88 4.29
C LEU A 20 18.02 18.64 4.67
N LEU A 21 18.60 17.55 4.15
CA LEU A 21 20.02 17.24 4.32
C LEU A 21 20.86 17.72 3.13
N GLY A 22 20.25 17.80 1.95
CA GLY A 22 20.93 18.25 0.74
C GLY A 22 21.05 19.78 0.68
N PRO A 23 22.21 20.33 0.26
CA PRO A 23 22.36 21.77 0.09
C PRO A 23 21.49 22.27 -1.06
N VAL A 24 20.72 23.34 -0.84
CA VAL A 24 19.92 23.95 -1.89
C VAL A 24 20.69 25.11 -2.49
N PRO A 25 20.98 25.14 -3.81
CA PRO A 25 21.57 26.30 -4.44
C PRO A 25 20.66 27.53 -4.28
N GLU A 26 21.24 28.72 -4.06
CA GLU A 26 20.47 29.96 -3.91
C GLU A 26 19.50 30.20 -5.07
N SER A 27 19.95 29.87 -6.29
CA SER A 27 19.16 29.96 -7.52
C SER A 27 17.91 29.07 -7.52
N SER A 28 17.84 28.06 -6.65
CA SER A 28 16.78 27.06 -6.58
C SER A 28 15.98 27.11 -5.27
N HIS A 29 16.24 28.08 -4.39
CA HIS A 29 15.52 28.25 -3.11
C HIS A 29 13.99 28.37 -3.30
N PHE A 30 13.56 29.00 -4.40
CA PHE A 30 12.14 29.17 -4.71
C PHE A 30 11.40 27.85 -5.02
N LEU A 31 12.12 26.74 -5.25
CA LEU A 31 11.51 25.43 -5.48
C LEU A 31 11.15 24.71 -4.18
N LEU A 32 11.93 24.94 -3.13
CA LEU A 32 11.77 24.26 -1.83
C LEU A 32 11.22 25.25 -0.80
N THR A 33 10.14 25.96 -1.18
CA THR A 33 9.42 26.85 -0.27
C THR A 33 8.71 26.05 0.83
N PRO A 34 8.39 26.68 1.97
CA PRO A 34 7.61 26.03 3.02
C PRO A 34 6.31 25.37 2.50
N GLU A 35 5.62 26.00 1.53
CA GLU A 35 4.39 25.47 0.95
C GLU A 35 4.65 24.21 0.11
N ALA A 36 5.69 24.23 -0.73
CA ALA A 36 6.07 23.08 -1.54
C ALA A 36 6.51 21.91 -0.64
N LEU A 37 7.31 22.19 0.40
CA LEU A 37 7.76 21.20 1.37
C LEU A 37 6.60 20.61 2.19
N ARG A 38 5.62 21.43 2.60
CA ARG A 38 4.39 20.94 3.26
C ARG A 38 3.57 20.04 2.34
N PHE A 39 3.43 20.40 1.07
CA PHE A 39 2.76 19.56 0.07
C PHE A 39 3.46 18.21 -0.10
N LEU A 40 4.80 18.21 -0.22
CA LEU A 40 5.61 16.99 -0.27
C LEU A 40 5.48 16.13 0.99
N ALA A 41 5.52 16.74 2.17
CA ALA A 41 5.31 16.04 3.45
C ALA A 41 3.91 15.41 3.52
N GLY A 42 2.88 16.12 3.06
CA GLY A 42 1.51 15.61 2.95
C GLY A 42 1.42 14.37 2.06
N LEU A 43 2.03 14.42 0.87
CA LEU A 43 2.13 13.26 -0.02
C LEU A 43 2.81 12.07 0.65
N GLN A 44 3.97 12.30 1.27
CA GLN A 44 4.73 11.25 1.94
C GLN A 44 3.92 10.63 3.10
N ARG A 45 3.37 11.45 4.01
CA ARG A 45 2.60 10.97 5.17
C ARG A 45 1.37 10.17 4.75
N GLN A 46 0.70 10.59 3.69
CA GLN A 46 -0.52 9.93 3.21
C GLN A 46 -0.23 8.60 2.50
N PHE A 47 0.81 8.55 1.66
CA PHE A 47 0.98 7.46 0.69
C PHE A 47 2.18 6.55 0.95
N GLN A 48 3.12 6.92 1.83
CA GLN A 48 4.30 6.12 2.11
C GLN A 48 3.96 4.73 2.65
N GLY A 49 2.99 4.62 3.55
CA GLY A 49 2.58 3.32 4.10
C GLY A 49 2.12 2.36 3.00
N ARG A 50 1.28 2.85 2.08
CA ARG A 50 0.79 2.06 0.95
C ARG A 50 1.89 1.70 -0.05
N ARG A 51 2.80 2.63 -0.34
CA ARG A 51 3.98 2.36 -1.17
C ARG A 51 4.82 1.21 -0.60
N GLN A 52 5.11 1.24 0.71
CA GLN A 52 5.89 0.20 1.38
C GLN A 52 5.18 -1.16 1.36
N GLU A 53 3.86 -1.19 1.56
CA GLU A 53 3.06 -2.42 1.45
C GLU A 53 3.17 -3.03 0.04
N LEU A 54 3.12 -2.22 -1.01
CA LEU A 54 3.23 -2.67 -2.39
C LEU A 54 4.64 -3.18 -2.72
N LEU A 55 5.69 -2.52 -2.24
CA LEU A 55 7.07 -3.03 -2.34
C LEU A 55 7.24 -4.37 -1.62
N ALA A 56 6.66 -4.52 -0.42
CA ALA A 56 6.66 -5.79 0.30
C ALA A 56 5.88 -6.88 -0.45
N ARG A 57 4.77 -6.53 -1.12
CA ARG A 57 4.01 -7.44 -1.98
C ARG A 57 4.85 -7.93 -3.17
N ARG A 58 5.69 -7.07 -3.78
CA ARG A 58 6.62 -7.52 -4.85
C ARG A 58 7.52 -8.66 -4.36
N LEU A 59 8.04 -8.58 -3.13
CA LEU A 59 8.84 -9.65 -2.53
C LEU A 59 8.04 -10.94 -2.32
N GLN A 60 6.76 -10.84 -1.91
CA GLN A 60 5.89 -12.01 -1.75
C GLN A 60 5.60 -12.69 -3.10
N VAL A 61 5.28 -11.90 -4.13
CA VAL A 61 5.07 -12.41 -5.49
C VAL A 61 6.35 -13.06 -6.02
N GLN A 62 7.50 -12.45 -5.76
CA GLN A 62 8.78 -13.02 -6.14
C GLN A 62 9.05 -14.37 -5.49
N ARG A 63 8.77 -14.54 -4.20
CA ARG A 63 8.92 -15.85 -3.53
C ARG A 63 8.02 -16.92 -4.16
N ARG A 64 6.81 -16.55 -4.58
CA ARG A 64 5.91 -17.48 -5.29
C ARG A 64 6.48 -17.86 -6.65
N LEU A 65 6.97 -16.88 -7.40
CA LEU A 65 7.65 -17.11 -8.67
C LEU A 65 8.81 -18.08 -8.45
N ASP A 66 9.70 -17.83 -7.49
CA ASP A 66 10.84 -18.70 -7.19
C ASP A 66 10.43 -20.14 -6.83
N GLN A 67 9.24 -20.33 -6.25
CA GLN A 67 8.64 -21.64 -5.91
C GLN A 67 7.93 -22.33 -7.09
N GLY A 68 7.97 -21.76 -8.29
CA GLY A 68 7.42 -22.35 -9.51
C GLY A 68 6.01 -21.86 -9.89
N TRP A 69 5.44 -20.88 -9.17
CA TRP A 69 4.23 -20.21 -9.64
C TRP A 69 4.53 -19.42 -10.92
N LYS A 70 3.61 -19.45 -11.89
CA LYS A 70 3.70 -18.68 -13.13
C LYS A 70 2.57 -17.65 -13.18
N PRO A 71 2.84 -16.43 -13.66
CA PRO A 71 1.80 -15.42 -13.80
C PRO A 71 0.78 -15.83 -14.87
N GLU A 72 -0.47 -15.51 -14.61
CA GLU A 72 -1.63 -15.72 -15.47
C GLU A 72 -2.46 -14.43 -15.48
N PHE A 73 -3.33 -14.25 -16.48
CA PHE A 73 -4.32 -13.18 -16.42
C PHE A 73 -5.25 -13.40 -15.22
N LEU A 74 -5.46 -12.36 -14.40
CA LEU A 74 -6.14 -12.50 -13.12
C LEU A 74 -7.62 -12.87 -13.28
N GLU A 75 -8.06 -13.99 -12.72
CA GLU A 75 -9.48 -14.37 -12.79
C GLU A 75 -10.37 -13.42 -11.99
N SER A 76 -9.88 -12.91 -10.86
CA SER A 76 -10.63 -12.00 -9.98
C SER A 76 -11.03 -10.67 -10.64
N THR A 77 -10.32 -10.25 -11.68
CA THR A 77 -10.56 -8.99 -12.43
C THR A 77 -11.06 -9.25 -13.85
N ARG A 78 -11.47 -10.49 -14.17
CA ARG A 78 -12.00 -10.86 -15.48
C ARG A 78 -13.12 -9.93 -15.96
N ALA A 79 -14.01 -9.51 -15.05
CA ALA A 79 -15.10 -8.58 -15.37
C ALA A 79 -14.59 -7.21 -15.88
N VAL A 80 -13.44 -6.72 -15.40
CA VAL A 80 -12.81 -5.50 -15.93
C VAL A 80 -12.38 -5.72 -17.37
N ARG A 81 -11.79 -6.88 -17.67
CA ARG A 81 -11.31 -7.19 -19.03
C ARG A 81 -12.42 -7.43 -20.03
N GLU A 82 -13.52 -8.04 -19.59
CA GLU A 82 -14.63 -8.39 -20.48
C GLU A 82 -15.63 -7.23 -20.67
N SER A 83 -15.73 -6.29 -19.72
CA SER A 83 -16.67 -5.17 -19.82
C SER A 83 -16.23 -4.08 -20.81
N ASP A 84 -17.23 -3.35 -21.31
CA ASP A 84 -17.06 -2.23 -22.24
C ASP A 84 -16.90 -0.92 -21.46
N TRP A 85 -15.64 -0.51 -21.27
CA TRP A 85 -15.26 0.78 -20.69
C TRP A 85 -14.08 1.37 -21.48
N GLN A 86 -13.91 2.68 -21.34
CA GLN A 86 -12.91 3.49 -22.03
C GLN A 86 -12.16 4.36 -21.02
N VAL A 87 -10.93 4.75 -21.35
CA VAL A 87 -10.18 5.79 -20.64
C VAL A 87 -10.76 7.17 -20.99
N ASP A 88 -10.72 8.11 -20.06
CA ASP A 88 -11.11 9.50 -20.31
C ASP A 88 -10.24 10.12 -21.42
N PRO A 89 -10.82 10.87 -22.37
CA PRO A 89 -10.09 11.38 -23.53
C PRO A 89 -8.79 12.11 -23.16
N VAL A 90 -7.74 11.85 -23.94
CA VAL A 90 -6.49 12.61 -23.80
C VAL A 90 -6.66 14.04 -24.32
N PRO A 91 -6.05 15.05 -23.68
CA PRO A 91 -6.19 16.44 -24.09
C PRO A 91 -5.52 16.70 -25.45
N ALA A 92 -5.92 17.78 -26.13
CA ALA A 92 -5.45 18.12 -27.48
C ALA A 92 -3.91 18.03 -27.69
N PRO A 93 -3.05 18.50 -26.75
CA PRO A 93 -1.60 18.39 -26.89
C PRO A 93 -1.06 16.95 -26.96
N LEU A 94 -1.82 15.97 -26.47
CA LEU A 94 -1.43 14.56 -26.44
C LEU A 94 -2.15 13.72 -27.51
N GLN A 95 -2.92 14.33 -28.42
CA GLN A 95 -3.62 13.60 -29.48
C GLN A 95 -2.66 13.01 -30.51
N ASP A 96 -1.60 13.75 -30.86
CA ASP A 96 -0.55 13.31 -31.79
C ASP A 96 0.78 13.17 -31.05
N ARG A 97 1.20 11.92 -30.87
CA ARG A 97 2.41 11.55 -30.13
C ARG A 97 3.38 10.74 -30.99
N ARG A 98 3.28 10.89 -32.32
CA ARG A 98 3.95 10.00 -33.30
C ARG A 98 5.44 9.79 -33.03
N ILE A 99 6.15 10.84 -32.58
CA ILE A 99 7.54 10.77 -32.15
C ILE A 99 7.68 11.46 -30.81
N GLU A 100 8.25 10.75 -29.83
CA GLU A 100 8.70 11.32 -28.58
C GLU A 100 10.21 11.16 -28.44
N ILE A 101 10.86 12.20 -27.92
CA ILE A 101 12.27 12.15 -27.56
C ILE A 101 12.39 11.98 -26.04
N THR A 102 13.31 11.15 -25.59
CA THR A 102 13.63 11.01 -24.15
C THR A 102 14.99 11.62 -23.85
N GLY A 103 15.17 12.11 -22.63
CA GLY A 103 16.46 12.66 -22.22
C GLY A 103 16.48 13.18 -20.79
N PRO A 104 17.70 13.41 -20.26
CA PRO A 104 17.87 13.87 -18.89
C PRO A 104 17.34 15.29 -18.70
N VAL A 105 17.14 15.65 -17.44
CA VAL A 105 16.75 16.99 -17.00
C VAL A 105 17.93 18.00 -16.96
N ASP A 106 19.05 17.69 -17.62
CA ASP A 106 20.14 18.65 -17.83
C ASP A 106 19.67 19.85 -18.65
N ARG A 107 20.19 21.03 -18.29
CA ARG A 107 19.74 22.31 -18.83
C ARG A 107 19.86 22.40 -20.35
N LYS A 108 21.01 21.99 -20.90
CA LYS A 108 21.24 22.04 -22.34
C LYS A 108 20.43 20.95 -23.05
N MET A 109 20.33 19.77 -22.46
CA MET A 109 19.57 18.66 -23.04
C MET A 109 18.07 18.95 -23.10
N VAL A 110 17.49 19.53 -22.05
CA VAL A 110 16.08 19.97 -22.04
C VAL A 110 15.79 20.94 -23.19
N ILE A 111 16.66 21.95 -23.41
CA ILE A 111 16.48 22.89 -24.53
C ILE A 111 16.53 22.16 -25.88
N ASN A 112 17.52 21.29 -26.08
CA ASN A 112 17.69 20.57 -27.34
C ASN A 112 16.51 19.61 -27.61
N ALA A 113 16.00 18.93 -26.58
CA ALA A 113 14.90 17.99 -26.71
C ALA A 113 13.57 18.71 -27.01
N LEU A 114 13.29 19.82 -26.31
CA LEU A 114 12.10 20.64 -26.59
C LEU A 114 12.12 21.25 -27.99
N ASN A 115 13.29 21.64 -28.49
CA ASN A 115 13.48 22.21 -29.83
C ASN A 115 13.73 21.15 -30.92
N SER A 116 13.58 19.86 -30.61
CA SER A 116 14.04 18.78 -31.51
C SER A 116 13.12 18.53 -32.72
N GLY A 117 11.88 19.02 -32.68
CA GLY A 117 10.83 18.69 -33.65
C GLY A 117 10.02 17.44 -33.30
N ALA A 118 10.33 16.75 -32.20
CA ALA A 118 9.47 15.72 -31.64
C ALA A 118 8.13 16.31 -31.16
N LYS A 119 7.08 15.48 -31.10
CA LYS A 119 5.77 15.91 -30.57
C LYS A 119 5.79 16.03 -29.05
N VAL A 120 6.51 15.12 -28.39
CA VAL A 120 6.63 15.06 -26.94
C VAL A 120 8.11 14.93 -26.56
N PHE A 121 8.49 15.60 -25.48
CA PHE A 121 9.74 15.37 -24.77
C PHE A 121 9.44 14.76 -23.40
N MET A 122 9.91 13.54 -23.17
CA MET A 122 9.95 12.95 -21.83
C MET A 122 11.21 13.39 -21.10
N ALA A 123 11.06 14.36 -20.21
CA ALA A 123 12.09 14.80 -19.29
C ALA A 123 12.25 13.81 -18.14
N ASP A 124 13.46 13.28 -18.00
CA ASP A 124 13.67 12.08 -17.21
C ASP A 124 14.45 12.34 -15.93
N PHE A 125 13.83 12.03 -14.78
CA PHE A 125 14.48 11.95 -13.48
C PHE A 125 14.91 10.52 -13.11
N GLU A 126 14.55 9.54 -13.94
CA GLU A 126 14.73 8.12 -13.69
C GLU A 126 15.96 7.56 -14.44
N ASP A 127 15.84 6.57 -15.32
CA ASP A 127 16.99 5.79 -15.81
C ASP A 127 18.03 6.57 -16.61
N ALA A 128 17.66 7.66 -17.29
CA ALA A 128 18.61 8.52 -18.01
C ALA A 128 19.23 9.60 -17.10
N ASN A 129 18.92 9.60 -15.80
CA ASN A 129 19.43 10.55 -14.83
C ASN A 129 20.17 9.82 -13.70
N SER A 130 21.37 10.30 -13.36
CA SER A 130 21.99 9.93 -12.09
C SER A 130 21.36 10.81 -11.00
N PRO A 131 20.70 10.24 -9.99
CA PRO A 131 19.85 10.98 -9.06
C PRO A 131 20.68 11.63 -7.94
N THR A 132 21.77 12.31 -8.30
CA THR A 132 22.44 13.21 -7.38
C THR A 132 21.45 14.30 -6.94
N TRP A 133 21.59 14.78 -5.70
CA TRP A 133 20.74 15.87 -5.19
C TRP A 133 20.76 17.09 -6.12
N ALA A 134 21.95 17.45 -6.62
CA ALA A 134 22.14 18.55 -7.55
C ALA A 134 21.37 18.33 -8.85
N ASN A 135 21.45 17.15 -9.46
CA ASN A 135 20.72 16.85 -10.70
C ASN A 135 19.20 16.89 -10.49
N CYS A 136 18.70 16.38 -9.37
CA CYS A 136 17.26 16.36 -9.10
C CYS A 136 16.73 17.78 -8.86
N VAL A 137 17.38 18.59 -8.01
CA VAL A 137 16.94 19.97 -7.74
C VAL A 137 17.13 20.87 -8.97
N GLN A 138 18.27 20.79 -9.64
CA GLN A 138 18.53 21.59 -10.84
C GLN A 138 17.63 21.16 -12.00
N GLY A 139 17.29 19.87 -12.09
CA GLY A 139 16.32 19.37 -13.05
C GLY A 139 14.94 20.02 -12.85
N GLN A 140 14.45 20.06 -11.60
CA GLN A 140 13.19 20.74 -11.27
C GLN A 140 13.24 22.24 -11.63
N HIS A 141 14.37 22.90 -11.39
CA HIS A 141 14.59 24.29 -11.82
C HIS A 141 14.53 24.42 -13.34
N ASN A 142 15.25 23.56 -14.08
CA ASN A 142 15.26 23.61 -15.53
C ASN A 142 13.85 23.42 -16.10
N LEU A 143 13.05 22.52 -15.52
CA LEU A 143 11.66 22.33 -15.93
C LEU A 143 10.76 23.51 -15.55
N TYR A 144 10.97 24.13 -14.39
CA TYR A 144 10.26 25.35 -13.98
C TYR A 144 10.43 26.48 -15.00
N GLU A 145 11.67 26.75 -15.42
CA GLU A 145 11.97 27.75 -16.44
C GLU A 145 11.52 27.31 -17.84
N ALA A 146 11.59 26.01 -18.15
CA ALA A 146 11.11 25.50 -19.43
C ALA A 146 9.61 25.77 -19.60
N VAL A 147 8.81 25.47 -18.59
CA VAL A 147 7.36 25.74 -18.58
C VAL A 147 7.08 27.23 -18.78
N ARG A 148 7.88 28.11 -18.18
CA ARG A 148 7.77 29.58 -18.33
C ARG A 148 8.39 30.15 -19.61
N GLY A 149 9.13 29.33 -20.36
CA GLY A 149 9.79 29.76 -21.61
C GLY A 149 11.05 30.59 -21.39
N THR A 150 11.59 30.63 -20.17
CA THR A 150 12.75 31.44 -19.80
C THR A 150 14.07 30.65 -19.80
N LEU A 151 14.01 29.34 -20.02
CA LEU A 151 15.18 28.47 -20.00
C LEU A 151 16.19 28.85 -21.10
N ALA A 152 17.41 29.18 -20.69
CA ALA A 152 18.52 29.51 -21.57
C ALA A 152 19.85 28.96 -21.04
N PHE A 153 20.77 28.63 -21.95
CA PHE A 153 22.10 28.10 -21.62
C PHE A 153 23.18 28.70 -22.53
N VAL A 154 24.34 29.04 -21.95
CA VAL A 154 25.52 29.49 -22.70
C VAL A 154 26.62 28.48 -22.50
N GLN A 155 27.10 27.91 -23.61
CA GLN A 155 28.19 26.94 -23.56
C GLN A 155 29.53 27.66 -23.38
N GLU A 156 30.15 27.52 -22.22
CA GLU A 156 31.40 28.22 -21.86
C GLU A 156 32.54 27.97 -22.87
N SER A 157 32.64 26.76 -23.41
CA SER A 157 33.75 26.37 -24.29
C SER A 157 33.78 27.12 -25.63
N ASN A 158 32.64 27.64 -26.11
CA ASN A 158 32.54 28.28 -27.43
C ASN A 158 31.58 29.49 -27.48
N GLY A 159 31.02 29.90 -26.34
CA GLY A 159 30.06 31.00 -26.25
C GLY A 159 28.72 30.76 -26.95
N LYS A 160 28.39 29.53 -27.38
CA LYS A 160 27.14 29.28 -28.10
C LYS A 160 25.94 29.39 -27.15
N HIS A 161 24.97 30.21 -27.54
CA HIS A 161 23.72 30.43 -26.81
C HIS A 161 22.63 29.45 -27.28
N TYR A 162 21.89 28.90 -26.32
CA TYR A 162 20.76 28.01 -26.53
C TYR A 162 19.56 28.58 -25.76
N GLN A 163 18.40 28.64 -26.41
CA GLN A 163 17.14 29.13 -25.84
C GLN A 163 15.96 28.35 -26.44
N LEU A 164 14.82 28.38 -25.77
CA LEU A 164 13.61 27.71 -26.23
C LEU A 164 12.99 28.42 -27.45
N GLN A 165 12.48 27.63 -28.39
CA GLN A 165 11.69 28.11 -29.52
C GLN A 165 10.20 28.20 -29.14
N GLU A 166 9.42 28.96 -29.92
CA GLU A 166 7.97 29.09 -29.70
C GLU A 166 7.24 27.77 -29.97
N ASP A 167 7.52 27.14 -31.12
CA ASP A 167 7.05 25.80 -31.44
C ASP A 167 7.99 24.78 -30.82
N ARG A 168 7.50 24.10 -29.77
CA ARG A 168 8.30 23.18 -28.95
C ARG A 168 7.49 21.95 -28.57
N ALA A 169 8.18 20.84 -28.36
CA ALA A 169 7.58 19.59 -27.94
C ALA A 169 6.77 19.74 -26.63
N VAL A 170 5.71 18.95 -26.49
CA VAL A 170 4.94 18.84 -25.25
C VAL A 170 5.81 18.19 -24.18
N LEU A 171 5.88 18.79 -22.99
CA LEU A 171 6.66 18.26 -21.88
C LEU A 171 5.88 17.18 -21.13
N MET A 172 6.47 16.01 -20.98
CA MET A 172 6.04 14.96 -20.03
C MET A 172 7.19 14.64 -19.09
N VAL A 173 6.91 14.37 -17.81
CA VAL A 173 7.94 14.12 -16.79
C VAL A 173 7.92 12.66 -16.35
N ARG A 174 9.08 11.99 -16.37
CA ARG A 174 9.25 10.65 -15.80
C ARG A 174 9.87 10.75 -14.40
N PRO A 175 9.09 10.66 -13.31
CA PRO A 175 9.62 10.55 -11.96
C PRO A 175 10.33 9.20 -11.74
N ARG A 176 11.20 9.15 -10.73
CA ARG A 176 11.83 7.90 -10.26
C ARG A 176 10.79 6.84 -9.86
N GLY A 177 11.10 5.56 -10.11
CA GLY A 177 10.21 4.44 -9.78
C GLY A 177 10.06 4.16 -8.28
N TRP A 178 9.05 3.38 -7.89
CA TRP A 178 8.62 3.21 -6.48
C TRP A 178 9.69 2.72 -5.50
N HIS A 179 10.69 2.00 -6.01
CA HIS A 179 11.78 1.41 -5.23
C HIS A 179 12.82 2.45 -4.78
N LEU A 180 12.89 3.61 -5.43
CA LEU A 180 13.88 4.65 -5.12
C LEU A 180 13.43 5.57 -3.98
N GLN A 181 14.39 6.00 -3.18
CA GLN A 181 14.23 6.98 -2.10
C GLN A 181 15.02 8.25 -2.42
N GLU A 182 14.54 9.38 -1.91
CA GLU A 182 15.27 10.64 -1.88
C GLU A 182 15.80 10.85 -0.45
N ALA A 183 17.06 10.44 -0.22
CA ALA A 183 17.64 10.46 1.11
C ALA A 183 18.02 11.86 1.61
N ASN A 184 18.01 12.87 0.72
CA ASN A 184 18.30 14.25 1.10
C ASN A 184 17.07 14.99 1.68
N VAL A 185 15.90 14.34 1.67
CA VAL A 185 14.67 14.87 2.25
C VAL A 185 14.10 13.84 3.22
N LEU A 186 14.06 14.19 4.50
CA LEU A 186 13.42 13.37 5.51
C LEU A 186 12.07 13.96 5.89
N VAL A 187 11.10 13.07 6.06
CA VAL A 187 9.79 13.38 6.65
C VAL A 187 9.60 12.41 7.80
N ASP A 188 9.43 12.96 9.00
CA ASP A 188 9.29 12.23 10.25
C ASP A 188 10.48 11.28 10.50
N GLY A 189 11.69 11.75 10.13
CA GLY A 189 12.95 11.03 10.27
C GLY A 189 13.22 9.95 9.21
N GLN A 190 12.35 9.80 8.21
CA GLN A 190 12.48 8.77 7.16
C GLN A 190 12.74 9.36 5.78
N PRO A 191 13.61 8.75 4.96
CA PRO A 191 13.82 9.14 3.56
C PRO A 191 12.51 9.18 2.76
N MET A 192 12.29 10.28 2.05
CA MET A 192 11.11 10.48 1.22
C MET A 192 11.10 9.51 0.02
N SER A 193 9.92 9.16 -0.50
CA SER A 193 9.82 8.55 -1.83
C SER A 193 10.40 9.48 -2.89
N ALA A 194 11.35 8.96 -3.68
CA ALA A 194 11.86 9.67 -4.85
C ALA A 194 10.74 9.96 -5.86
N SER A 195 9.84 9.01 -6.06
CA SER A 195 8.65 9.15 -6.93
C SER A 195 7.77 10.33 -6.51
N LEU A 196 7.46 10.43 -5.21
CA LEU A 196 6.64 11.51 -4.67
C LEU A 196 7.36 12.86 -4.70
N PHE A 197 8.68 12.87 -4.49
CA PHE A 197 9.49 14.08 -4.57
C PHE A 197 9.49 14.65 -5.99
N ASP A 198 9.80 13.82 -6.99
CA ASP A 198 9.89 14.24 -8.39
C ASP A 198 8.54 14.69 -8.94
N PHE A 199 7.49 13.87 -8.71
CA PHE A 199 6.11 14.20 -9.09
C PHE A 199 5.64 15.47 -8.37
N GLY A 200 5.79 15.50 -7.04
CA GLY A 200 5.20 16.52 -6.19
C GLY A 200 5.78 17.90 -6.48
N LEU A 201 7.11 18.02 -6.62
CA LEU A 201 7.73 19.29 -6.97
C LEU A 201 7.33 19.78 -8.36
N PHE A 202 7.37 18.89 -9.36
CA PHE A 202 7.00 19.30 -10.71
C PHE A 202 5.54 19.76 -10.75
N PHE A 203 4.63 18.97 -10.17
CA PHE A 203 3.19 19.25 -10.15
C PHE A 203 2.90 20.57 -9.43
N PHE A 204 3.43 20.74 -8.21
CA PHE A 204 3.20 21.91 -7.37
C PHE A 204 3.55 23.22 -8.09
N HIS A 205 4.71 23.25 -8.76
CA HIS A 205 5.23 24.47 -9.37
C HIS A 205 4.72 24.76 -10.78
N ASN A 206 4.23 23.73 -11.50
CA ASN A 206 4.02 23.83 -12.94
C ASN A 206 2.60 23.50 -13.40
N ALA A 207 1.76 22.84 -12.59
CA ALA A 207 0.45 22.40 -13.06
C ALA A 207 -0.44 23.56 -13.55
N LYS A 208 -0.55 24.65 -12.77
CA LYS A 208 -1.32 25.85 -13.15
C LYS A 208 -0.73 26.55 -14.38
N ALA A 209 0.59 26.73 -14.42
CA ALA A 209 1.28 27.37 -15.54
C ALA A 209 1.18 26.55 -16.86
N GLN A 210 1.16 25.22 -16.77
CA GLN A 210 0.93 24.36 -17.94
C GLN A 210 -0.50 24.50 -18.46
N LEU A 211 -1.49 24.54 -17.56
CA LEU A 211 -2.89 24.74 -17.92
C LEU A 211 -3.13 26.10 -18.61
N GLU A 212 -2.56 27.18 -18.07
CA GLU A 212 -2.66 28.52 -18.65
C GLU A 212 -2.13 28.60 -20.10
N ARG A 213 -1.19 27.74 -20.46
CA ARG A 213 -0.61 27.64 -21.81
C ARG A 213 -1.36 26.66 -22.73
N GLY A 214 -2.48 26.10 -22.29
CA GLY A 214 -3.25 25.11 -23.03
C GLY A 214 -2.63 23.71 -23.03
N ALA A 215 -1.67 23.44 -22.13
CA ALA A 215 -1.08 22.13 -21.88
C ALA A 215 -1.64 21.53 -20.57
N GLY A 216 -0.93 20.58 -19.97
CA GLY A 216 -1.30 20.01 -18.67
C GLY A 216 -0.12 19.36 -17.95
N PRO A 217 -0.30 18.99 -16.67
CA PRO A 217 0.69 18.23 -15.90
C PRO A 217 0.71 16.77 -16.37
N PHE A 218 1.69 16.44 -17.21
CA PHE A 218 1.78 15.14 -17.87
C PHE A 218 2.97 14.32 -17.40
N PHE A 219 2.78 13.02 -17.21
CA PHE A 219 3.76 12.13 -16.61
C PHE A 219 3.98 10.82 -17.36
N TYR A 220 5.13 10.22 -17.13
CA TYR A 220 5.46 8.84 -17.50
C TYR A 220 5.73 8.02 -16.23
N LEU A 221 5.07 6.88 -16.04
CA LEU A 221 5.16 6.09 -14.81
C LEU A 221 5.98 4.82 -15.05
N PRO A 222 7.21 4.71 -14.49
CA PRO A 222 8.11 3.61 -14.78
C PRO A 222 7.91 2.42 -13.83
N LYS A 223 8.32 1.24 -14.32
CA LYS A 223 8.60 0.03 -13.54
C LYS A 223 7.48 -0.41 -12.59
N LEU A 224 6.21 -0.20 -12.98
CA LEU A 224 5.07 -0.76 -12.26
C LEU A 224 5.03 -2.28 -12.44
N GLU A 225 4.64 -3.03 -11.41
CA GLU A 225 4.53 -4.50 -11.48
C GLU A 225 3.10 -5.03 -11.45
N ASN A 226 2.12 -4.21 -11.06
CA ASN A 226 0.72 -4.62 -10.94
C ASN A 226 -0.23 -3.41 -10.92
N HIS A 227 -1.53 -3.65 -11.09
CA HIS A 227 -2.58 -2.62 -11.10
C HIS A 227 -2.74 -1.89 -9.77
N LEU A 228 -2.40 -2.49 -8.63
CA LEU A 228 -2.52 -1.79 -7.34
C LEU A 228 -1.49 -0.67 -7.17
N GLU A 229 -0.36 -0.75 -7.89
CA GLU A 229 0.60 0.35 -7.98
C GLU A 229 0.11 1.47 -8.90
N ALA A 230 -0.67 1.13 -9.93
CA ALA A 230 -1.38 2.12 -10.73
C ALA A 230 -2.51 2.79 -9.92
N ARG A 231 -3.21 2.04 -9.04
CA ARG A 231 -4.18 2.61 -8.09
C ARG A 231 -3.51 3.59 -7.13
N LEU A 232 -2.33 3.25 -6.58
CA LEU A 232 -1.57 4.18 -5.73
C LEU A 232 -1.28 5.50 -6.47
N TRP A 233 -0.83 5.44 -7.73
CA TRP A 233 -0.65 6.65 -8.54
C TRP A 233 -1.96 7.43 -8.74
N ASN A 234 -3.07 6.75 -9.02
CA ASN A 234 -4.37 7.38 -9.15
C ASN A 234 -4.76 8.14 -7.87
N ASP A 235 -4.60 7.51 -6.71
CA ASP A 235 -4.94 8.11 -5.41
C ASP A 235 -4.06 9.34 -5.12
N ILE A 236 -2.78 9.29 -5.50
CA ILE A 236 -1.85 10.42 -5.42
C ILE A 236 -2.27 11.56 -6.34
N PHE A 237 -2.70 11.26 -7.57
CA PHE A 237 -3.17 12.28 -8.52
C PHE A 237 -4.42 12.97 -8.01
N VAL A 238 -5.42 12.20 -7.57
CA VAL A 238 -6.66 12.74 -6.99
C VAL A 238 -6.34 13.64 -5.80
N PHE A 239 -5.51 13.17 -4.87
CA PHE A 239 -5.10 13.97 -3.72
C PHE A 239 -4.37 15.26 -4.15
N ALA A 240 -3.39 15.16 -5.04
CA ALA A 240 -2.63 16.34 -5.49
C ALA A 240 -3.52 17.38 -6.18
N GLN A 241 -4.46 16.93 -7.01
CA GLN A 241 -5.43 17.77 -7.69
C GLN A 241 -6.38 18.47 -6.71
N GLU A 242 -6.91 17.75 -5.73
CA GLU A 242 -7.72 18.31 -4.65
C GLU A 242 -6.94 19.36 -3.85
N GLN A 243 -5.69 19.06 -3.46
CA GLN A 243 -4.88 19.95 -2.64
C GLN A 243 -4.50 21.27 -3.32
N LEU A 244 -4.39 21.29 -4.65
CA LEU A 244 -4.01 22.49 -5.41
C LEU A 244 -5.17 23.15 -6.16
N ASP A 245 -6.40 22.69 -5.91
CA ASP A 245 -7.63 23.14 -6.59
C ASP A 245 -7.51 23.02 -8.12
N ILE A 246 -7.17 21.82 -8.56
CA ILE A 246 -7.08 21.44 -9.98
C ILE A 246 -8.15 20.36 -10.23
N PRO A 247 -8.97 20.46 -11.28
CA PRO A 247 -10.02 19.47 -11.54
C PRO A 247 -9.46 18.04 -11.69
N GLU A 248 -10.16 17.04 -11.16
CA GLU A 248 -9.85 15.62 -11.37
C GLU A 248 -9.77 15.28 -12.87
N GLY A 249 -8.91 14.34 -13.26
CA GLY A 249 -8.68 13.99 -14.68
C GLY A 249 -7.77 14.96 -15.45
N THR A 250 -7.33 16.06 -14.83
CA THR A 250 -6.36 17.01 -15.41
C THR A 250 -4.95 16.42 -15.56
N ILE A 251 -4.48 15.68 -14.55
CA ILE A 251 -3.22 14.93 -14.67
C ILE A 251 -3.41 13.84 -15.73
N LYS A 252 -2.42 13.70 -16.63
CA LYS A 252 -2.39 12.60 -17.59
C LYS A 252 -1.05 11.85 -17.54
N ALA A 253 -1.10 10.52 -17.51
CA ALA A 253 0.05 9.66 -17.26
C ALA A 253 0.11 8.50 -18.26
N THR A 254 1.27 8.31 -18.90
CA THR A 254 1.54 7.11 -19.71
C THR A 254 2.31 6.11 -18.86
N VAL A 255 1.86 4.85 -18.77
CA VAL A 255 2.53 3.82 -17.97
C VAL A 255 3.47 3.02 -18.86
N LEU A 256 4.73 2.85 -18.45
CA LEU A 256 5.66 1.94 -19.13
C LEU A 256 5.33 0.51 -18.68
N ILE A 257 4.87 -0.34 -19.60
CA ILE A 257 4.68 -1.77 -19.30
C ILE A 257 6.00 -2.49 -19.48
N GLU A 258 6.99 -2.11 -18.69
CA GLU A 258 8.37 -2.56 -18.82
C GLU A 258 8.75 -3.59 -17.74
N THR A 259 7.74 -4.19 -17.10
CA THR A 259 7.92 -5.35 -16.24
C THR A 259 7.10 -6.51 -16.76
N ILE A 260 7.62 -7.73 -16.63
CA ILE A 260 6.92 -8.92 -17.12
C ILE A 260 5.57 -9.11 -16.43
N LEU A 261 5.46 -8.75 -15.14
CA LEU A 261 4.21 -8.90 -14.38
C LEU A 261 3.14 -7.89 -14.83
N ALA A 262 3.51 -6.64 -15.12
CA ALA A 262 2.56 -5.65 -15.62
C ALA A 262 1.95 -6.03 -16.98
N ALA A 263 2.62 -6.87 -17.79
CA ALA A 263 2.06 -7.35 -19.04
C ALA A 263 0.82 -8.26 -18.86
N PHE A 264 0.64 -8.86 -17.68
CA PHE A 264 -0.55 -9.66 -17.33
C PHE A 264 -1.69 -8.82 -16.76
N GLU A 265 -1.45 -7.53 -16.51
CA GLU A 265 -2.39 -6.64 -15.81
C GLU A 265 -2.56 -5.30 -16.54
N MET A 266 -2.27 -5.24 -17.85
CA MET A 266 -2.32 -3.99 -18.64
C MET A 266 -3.70 -3.33 -18.58
N ASP A 267 -4.75 -4.14 -18.65
CA ASP A 267 -6.13 -3.66 -18.70
C ASP A 267 -6.59 -3.15 -17.33
N GLU A 268 -6.22 -3.84 -16.26
CA GLU A 268 -6.42 -3.42 -14.89
C GLU A 268 -5.62 -2.14 -14.57
N ILE A 269 -4.37 -2.03 -15.03
CA ILE A 269 -3.57 -0.79 -14.90
C ILE A 269 -4.29 0.39 -15.54
N LEU A 270 -4.81 0.21 -16.77
CA LEU A 270 -5.60 1.24 -17.44
C LEU A 270 -6.90 1.54 -16.71
N TYR A 271 -7.55 0.53 -16.11
CA TYR A 271 -8.80 0.71 -15.37
C TYR A 271 -8.60 1.53 -14.10
N GLU A 272 -7.55 1.24 -13.33
CA GLU A 272 -7.20 1.97 -12.10
C GLU A 272 -6.84 3.42 -12.40
N LEU A 273 -6.22 3.68 -13.57
CA LEU A 273 -5.87 5.02 -14.03
C LEU A 273 -6.86 5.60 -15.06
N ARG A 274 -8.07 5.06 -15.22
CA ARG A 274 -8.94 5.41 -16.36
C ARG A 274 -9.28 6.90 -16.50
N ARG A 275 -9.20 7.67 -15.42
CA ARG A 275 -9.40 9.14 -15.45
C ARG A 275 -8.13 9.92 -15.77
N HIS A 276 -6.97 9.33 -15.49
CA HIS A 276 -5.65 9.97 -15.57
C HIS A 276 -4.73 9.32 -16.61
N SER A 277 -5.17 8.31 -17.37
CA SER A 277 -4.31 7.62 -18.33
C SER A 277 -4.16 8.39 -19.64
N ALA A 278 -2.94 8.37 -20.17
CA ALA A 278 -2.57 8.77 -21.52
C ALA A 278 -2.05 7.59 -22.34
N GLY A 279 -2.15 6.37 -21.83
CA GLY A 279 -1.80 5.16 -22.56
C GLY A 279 -0.71 4.33 -21.91
N LEU A 280 -0.20 3.37 -22.67
CA LEU A 280 0.87 2.47 -22.25
C LEU A 280 2.05 2.55 -23.23
N ASN A 281 3.25 2.22 -22.76
CA ASN A 281 4.47 2.18 -23.57
C ASN A 281 5.15 0.81 -23.55
N CYS A 282 5.67 0.42 -24.72
CA CYS A 282 6.52 -0.75 -24.89
C CYS A 282 7.99 -0.48 -24.53
N GLY A 283 8.53 -1.21 -23.56
CA GLY A 283 9.96 -1.24 -23.23
C GLY A 283 10.67 -2.50 -23.75
N ARG A 284 11.99 -2.42 -23.98
CA ARG A 284 12.82 -3.60 -24.30
C ARG A 284 13.72 -4.00 -23.14
N TRP A 285 14.67 -3.14 -22.76
CA TRP A 285 15.71 -3.49 -21.78
C TRP A 285 15.15 -3.77 -20.39
N ASP A 286 14.34 -2.88 -19.84
CA ASP A 286 13.68 -3.10 -18.56
C ASP A 286 12.77 -4.34 -18.58
N TYR A 287 12.06 -4.58 -19.69
CA TYR A 287 11.17 -5.74 -19.80
C TYR A 287 11.93 -7.07 -19.72
N ILE A 288 13.02 -7.21 -20.48
CA ILE A 288 13.82 -8.44 -20.46
C ILE A 288 14.69 -8.56 -19.21
N PHE A 289 15.11 -7.44 -18.63
CA PHE A 289 15.70 -7.41 -17.29
C PHE A 289 14.70 -7.94 -16.25
N SER A 290 13.47 -7.42 -16.26
CA SER A 290 12.39 -7.86 -15.39
C SER A 290 12.08 -9.34 -15.59
N PHE A 291 12.03 -9.83 -16.84
CA PHE A 291 11.83 -11.24 -17.16
C PHE A 291 12.87 -12.13 -16.45
N ILE A 292 14.16 -11.82 -16.61
CA ILE A 292 15.24 -12.56 -15.93
C ILE A 292 15.08 -12.45 -14.41
N LYS A 293 14.84 -11.26 -13.89
CA LYS A 293 14.72 -11.01 -12.45
C LYS A 293 13.59 -11.81 -11.80
N LYS A 294 12.42 -11.83 -12.45
CA LYS A 294 11.21 -12.50 -11.96
C LYS A 294 11.28 -14.01 -12.09
N PHE A 295 11.96 -14.54 -13.11
CA PHE A 295 12.16 -15.98 -13.28
C PHE A 295 13.56 -16.46 -12.89
N ARG A 296 14.26 -15.72 -12.02
CA ARG A 296 15.66 -15.96 -11.68
C ARG A 296 15.97 -17.37 -11.17
N ALA A 297 15.00 -18.03 -10.53
CA ALA A 297 15.17 -19.35 -9.94
C ALA A 297 15.08 -20.51 -10.94
N HIS A 298 14.67 -20.23 -12.19
CA HIS A 298 14.19 -21.25 -13.12
C HIS A 298 15.08 -21.34 -14.36
N PRO A 299 15.80 -22.47 -14.56
CA PRO A 299 16.75 -22.62 -15.67
C PRO A 299 16.07 -22.65 -17.04
N GLU A 300 14.78 -22.99 -17.14
CA GLU A 300 14.06 -22.95 -18.41
C GLU A 300 13.79 -21.52 -18.93
N PHE A 301 14.01 -20.50 -18.09
CA PHE A 301 13.83 -19.08 -18.44
C PHE A 301 15.15 -18.34 -18.75
N VAL A 302 16.22 -19.08 -19.02
CA VAL A 302 17.51 -18.50 -19.45
C VAL A 302 17.38 -17.82 -20.80
N LEU A 303 17.77 -16.54 -20.87
CA LEU A 303 17.79 -15.79 -22.12
C LEU A 303 19.17 -15.89 -22.82
N PRO A 304 19.21 -15.92 -24.16
CA PRO A 304 20.45 -15.80 -24.93
C PRO A 304 21.01 -14.38 -24.87
N ASP A 305 22.11 -14.10 -25.58
CA ASP A 305 22.67 -12.74 -25.69
C ASP A 305 21.59 -11.68 -25.88
N ARG A 306 21.58 -10.63 -25.04
CA ARG A 306 20.51 -9.60 -25.05
C ARG A 306 20.33 -8.93 -26.42
N GLY A 307 21.40 -8.86 -27.21
CA GLY A 307 21.38 -8.35 -28.59
C GLY A 307 20.47 -9.16 -29.52
N ALA A 308 20.34 -10.47 -29.31
CA ALA A 308 19.50 -11.39 -30.08
C ALA A 308 18.02 -11.41 -29.63
N VAL A 309 17.73 -10.87 -28.44
CA VAL A 309 16.38 -10.76 -27.86
C VAL A 309 15.70 -9.48 -28.37
N THR A 310 15.40 -9.44 -29.66
CA THR A 310 14.80 -8.30 -30.39
C THR A 310 13.27 -8.30 -30.33
N MET A 311 12.65 -7.14 -30.60
CA MET A 311 11.18 -6.96 -30.47
C MET A 311 10.34 -7.82 -31.44
N ASP A 312 10.94 -8.41 -32.47
CA ASP A 312 10.31 -9.34 -33.40
C ASP A 312 10.26 -10.80 -32.88
N ARG A 313 10.96 -11.11 -31.78
CA ARG A 313 10.90 -12.41 -31.12
C ARG A 313 9.53 -12.66 -30.51
N HIS A 314 9.10 -13.93 -30.46
CA HIS A 314 7.73 -14.33 -30.15
C HIS A 314 7.13 -13.64 -28.92
N PHE A 315 7.78 -13.73 -27.76
CA PHE A 315 7.21 -13.16 -26.53
C PHE A 315 7.16 -11.63 -26.52
N LEU A 316 8.20 -10.94 -27.01
CA LEU A 316 8.20 -9.47 -27.11
C LEU A 316 7.20 -8.97 -28.17
N ARG A 317 7.04 -9.71 -29.27
CA ARG A 317 6.04 -9.40 -30.28
C ARG A 317 4.62 -9.62 -29.75
N SER A 318 4.42 -10.68 -28.98
CA SER A 318 3.13 -10.96 -28.32
C SER A 318 2.80 -9.90 -27.27
N TYR A 319 3.79 -9.49 -26.49
CA TYR A 319 3.71 -8.37 -25.56
C TYR A 319 3.32 -7.06 -26.24
N SER A 320 4.03 -6.65 -27.30
CA SER A 320 3.72 -5.42 -28.04
C SER A 320 2.32 -5.44 -28.65
N ARG A 321 1.91 -6.58 -29.22
CA ARG A 321 0.58 -6.76 -29.79
C ARG A 321 -0.54 -6.72 -28.76
N LEU A 322 -0.33 -7.37 -27.61
CA LEU A 322 -1.27 -7.33 -26.49
C LEU A 322 -1.43 -5.90 -25.97
N LEU A 323 -0.33 -5.13 -25.86
CA LEU A 323 -0.38 -3.74 -25.45
C LEU A 323 -1.19 -2.88 -26.42
N ILE A 324 -0.93 -3.00 -27.73
CA ILE A 324 -1.70 -2.28 -28.76
C ILE A 324 -3.19 -2.62 -28.66
N GLN A 325 -3.53 -3.91 -28.64
CA GLN A 325 -4.91 -4.37 -28.58
C GLN A 325 -5.62 -3.86 -27.31
N THR A 326 -4.95 -3.92 -26.16
CA THR A 326 -5.51 -3.45 -24.88
C THR A 326 -5.73 -1.94 -24.90
N CYS A 327 -4.71 -1.15 -25.27
CA CYS A 327 -4.79 0.31 -25.36
C CYS A 327 -5.89 0.79 -26.30
N HIS A 328 -5.92 0.27 -27.53
CA HIS A 328 -6.90 0.70 -28.52
C HIS A 328 -8.32 0.30 -28.12
N ARG A 329 -8.51 -0.87 -27.50
CA ARG A 329 -9.80 -1.27 -26.93
C ARG A 329 -10.30 -0.26 -25.91
N ARG A 330 -9.39 0.33 -25.12
CA ARG A 330 -9.70 1.34 -24.09
C ARG A 330 -9.56 2.78 -24.58
N GLY A 331 -9.38 2.99 -25.89
CA GLY A 331 -9.43 4.32 -26.52
C GLY A 331 -8.25 5.21 -26.15
N VAL A 332 -7.09 4.62 -25.87
CA VAL A 332 -5.90 5.32 -25.39
C VAL A 332 -4.65 4.88 -26.14
N HIS A 333 -3.60 5.69 -26.15
CA HIS A 333 -2.39 5.46 -26.94
C HIS A 333 -1.61 4.20 -26.54
N ALA A 334 -1.08 3.50 -27.54
CA ALA A 334 -0.11 2.43 -27.48
C ALA A 334 1.24 2.91 -28.05
N MET A 335 2.20 3.23 -27.17
CA MET A 335 3.50 3.76 -27.57
C MET A 335 4.52 2.64 -27.83
N GLY A 336 5.30 2.77 -28.91
CA GLY A 336 6.40 1.87 -29.28
C GLY A 336 7.70 2.13 -28.52
N GLY A 337 8.74 1.35 -28.82
CA GLY A 337 9.99 1.32 -28.06
C GLY A 337 11.06 2.33 -28.51
N MET A 338 12.20 2.27 -27.83
CA MET A 338 13.34 3.16 -28.03
C MET A 338 14.17 2.81 -29.29
N ALA A 339 14.54 3.83 -30.07
CA ALA A 339 15.72 3.82 -30.94
C ALA A 339 16.83 4.70 -30.34
N ALA A 340 17.87 4.05 -29.82
CA ALA A 340 18.95 4.69 -29.07
C ALA A 340 20.18 5.08 -29.93
N GLN A 341 20.13 4.88 -31.24
CA GLN A 341 21.28 5.08 -32.12
C GLN A 341 21.75 6.55 -32.18
N ILE A 342 23.06 6.75 -32.06
CA ILE A 342 23.71 8.04 -32.25
C ILE A 342 24.30 8.06 -33.68
N PRO A 343 23.95 9.04 -34.53
CA PRO A 343 24.48 9.14 -35.88
C PRO A 343 26.02 9.13 -35.94
N ILE A 344 26.59 8.26 -36.78
CA ILE A 344 28.03 8.01 -36.91
C ILE A 344 28.61 8.89 -38.02
N LYS A 345 29.13 10.07 -37.68
CA LYS A 345 29.63 11.05 -38.67
C LYS A 345 30.86 10.59 -39.45
N GLU A 346 31.69 9.76 -38.83
CA GLU A 346 33.01 9.37 -39.35
C GLU A 346 32.96 8.13 -40.25
N ASN A 347 31.81 7.45 -40.34
CA ASN A 347 31.65 6.25 -41.15
C ASN A 347 30.23 6.17 -41.74
N SER A 348 30.09 6.70 -42.96
CA SER A 348 28.79 6.78 -43.66
C SER A 348 28.12 5.43 -43.87
N LYS A 349 28.89 4.37 -44.17
CA LYS A 349 28.35 3.02 -44.36
C LYS A 349 27.77 2.46 -43.07
N ARG A 350 28.50 2.51 -41.95
CA ARG A 350 28.00 2.06 -40.64
C ARG A 350 26.82 2.89 -40.15
N ASN A 351 26.82 4.19 -40.47
CA ASN A 351 25.69 5.06 -40.19
C ASN A 351 24.43 4.64 -40.95
N GLU A 352 24.54 4.36 -42.25
CA GLU A 352 23.41 3.90 -43.07
C GLU A 352 22.87 2.55 -42.58
N GLU A 353 23.75 1.60 -42.23
CA GLU A 353 23.36 0.31 -41.65
C GLU A 353 22.64 0.46 -40.30
N ALA A 354 23.06 1.41 -39.47
CA ALA A 354 22.40 1.70 -38.19
C ALA A 354 21.04 2.37 -38.39
N LEU A 355 20.94 3.33 -39.32
CA LEU A 355 19.68 4.02 -39.64
C LEU A 355 18.67 3.09 -40.31
N GLU A 356 19.11 2.14 -41.15
CA GLU A 356 18.22 1.16 -41.75
C GLU A 356 17.58 0.23 -40.70
N LYS A 357 18.33 -0.15 -39.66
CA LYS A 357 17.75 -0.90 -38.52
C LYS A 357 16.66 -0.08 -37.82
N VAL A 358 16.90 1.22 -37.62
CA VAL A 358 15.89 2.13 -37.06
C VAL A 358 14.66 2.18 -37.98
N ARG A 359 14.82 2.37 -39.29
CA ARG A 359 13.70 2.38 -40.26
C ARG A 359 12.87 1.09 -40.17
N LEU A 360 13.51 -0.07 -40.22
CA LEU A 360 12.83 -1.36 -40.17
C LEU A 360 12.07 -1.57 -38.85
N ASP A 361 12.68 -1.20 -37.72
CA ASP A 361 12.03 -1.28 -36.41
C ASP A 361 10.82 -0.34 -36.32
N LYS A 362 10.94 0.91 -36.80
CA LYS A 362 9.84 1.90 -36.75
C LYS A 362 8.72 1.58 -37.73
N ARG A 363 9.05 1.04 -38.90
CA ARG A 363 8.07 0.50 -39.84
C ARG A 363 7.26 -0.64 -39.23
N ARG A 364 7.92 -1.55 -38.50
CA ARG A 364 7.23 -2.64 -37.78
C ARG A 364 6.29 -2.07 -36.73
N GLU A 365 6.75 -1.15 -35.89
CA GLU A 365 5.93 -0.56 -34.82
C GLU A 365 4.69 0.16 -35.37
N ALA A 366 4.88 1.06 -36.34
CA ALA A 366 3.78 1.76 -37.00
C ALA A 366 2.83 0.77 -37.72
N GLY A 367 3.41 -0.24 -38.37
CA GLY A 367 2.70 -1.30 -39.08
C GLY A 367 1.84 -2.18 -38.18
N ASP A 368 2.34 -2.60 -37.02
CA ASP A 368 1.58 -3.39 -36.04
C ASP A 368 0.47 -2.54 -35.39
N GLY A 369 0.67 -1.22 -35.23
CA GLY A 369 -0.41 -0.30 -34.84
C GLY A 369 -0.08 0.71 -33.75
N HIS A 370 1.19 0.85 -33.35
CA HIS A 370 1.57 1.84 -32.34
C HIS A 370 1.21 3.28 -32.77
N ASP A 371 0.77 4.11 -31.82
CA ASP A 371 0.41 5.52 -32.05
C ASP A 371 1.61 6.47 -32.09
N GLY A 372 2.76 5.98 -31.63
CA GLY A 372 4.01 6.71 -31.66
C GLY A 372 5.19 5.86 -31.22
N THR A 373 6.38 6.45 -31.21
CA THR A 373 7.63 5.76 -30.87
C THR A 373 8.62 6.67 -30.14
N TRP A 374 9.61 6.07 -29.48
CA TRP A 374 10.73 6.78 -28.85
C TRP A 374 12.01 6.83 -29.69
N VAL A 375 12.72 7.95 -29.54
CA VAL A 375 14.11 8.15 -29.98
C VAL A 375 14.93 8.81 -28.87
N ALA A 376 16.23 8.49 -28.78
CA ALA A 376 17.13 9.10 -27.78
C ALA A 376 17.98 10.26 -28.34
N HIS A 377 17.94 10.49 -29.66
CA HIS A 377 18.77 11.49 -30.31
C HIS A 377 17.99 12.26 -31.39
N PRO A 378 18.06 13.61 -31.46
CA PRO A 378 17.31 14.41 -32.43
C PRO A 378 17.53 14.00 -33.89
N GLY A 379 18.74 13.54 -34.23
CA GLY A 379 19.08 13.07 -35.58
C GLY A 379 18.35 11.80 -36.05
N LEU A 380 17.53 11.17 -35.21
CA LEU A 380 16.67 10.04 -35.59
C LEU A 380 15.22 10.44 -35.87
N ILE A 381 14.82 11.67 -35.53
CA ILE A 381 13.42 12.11 -35.58
C ILE A 381 12.88 12.02 -37.01
N ASP A 382 13.59 12.58 -38.00
CA ASP A 382 13.13 12.58 -39.39
C ASP A 382 12.90 11.17 -39.93
N VAL A 383 13.80 10.24 -39.59
CA VAL A 383 13.72 8.84 -40.03
C VAL A 383 12.49 8.16 -39.44
N ALA A 384 12.28 8.30 -38.13
CA ALA A 384 11.14 7.69 -37.47
C ALA A 384 9.81 8.36 -37.89
N LEU A 385 9.82 9.70 -38.05
CA LEU A 385 8.67 10.48 -38.50
C LEU A 385 8.23 10.06 -39.91
N GLN A 386 9.18 9.81 -40.82
CA GLN A 386 8.88 9.34 -42.17
C GLN A 386 8.13 8.00 -42.17
N GLU A 387 8.55 7.03 -41.35
CA GLU A 387 7.90 5.71 -41.29
C GLU A 387 6.49 5.80 -40.65
N PHE A 388 6.34 6.61 -39.59
CA PHE A 388 5.03 6.83 -38.97
C PHE A 388 4.07 7.61 -39.86
N ASN A 389 4.52 8.68 -40.54
CA ASN A 389 3.66 9.46 -41.43
C ASN A 389 3.11 8.64 -42.60
N GLN A 390 3.87 7.65 -43.09
CA GLN A 390 3.43 6.77 -44.17
C GLN A 390 2.29 5.83 -43.74
N THR A 391 2.36 5.31 -42.50
CA THR A 391 1.43 4.29 -42.01
C THR A 391 0.26 4.90 -41.21
N MET A 392 0.48 6.06 -40.59
CA MET A 392 -0.43 6.77 -39.72
C MET A 392 -0.67 8.21 -40.26
N PRO A 393 -1.56 8.37 -41.26
CA PRO A 393 -1.86 9.68 -41.84
C PRO A 393 -2.65 10.59 -40.88
N GLY A 394 -3.36 10.00 -39.91
CA GLY A 394 -4.03 10.72 -38.82
C GLY A 394 -3.08 11.09 -37.67
N PRO A 395 -3.62 11.64 -36.56
CA PRO A 395 -2.83 11.95 -35.37
C PRO A 395 -2.42 10.68 -34.58
N ASN A 396 -3.19 9.60 -34.70
CA ASN A 396 -3.02 8.33 -34.01
C ASN A 396 -3.73 7.18 -34.77
N GLN A 397 -3.68 5.97 -34.23
CA GLN A 397 -4.21 4.73 -34.78
C GLN A 397 -5.25 4.03 -33.87
N LEU A 398 -5.86 4.74 -32.91
CA LEU A 398 -6.80 4.20 -31.92
C LEU A 398 -7.96 3.37 -32.52
N GLN A 399 -8.37 3.67 -33.75
CA GLN A 399 -9.37 2.91 -34.51
C GLN A 399 -8.95 1.48 -34.90
N ARG A 400 -7.67 1.13 -34.79
CA ARG A 400 -7.13 -0.20 -35.14
C ARG A 400 -7.33 -1.18 -33.98
N GLN A 401 -8.53 -1.71 -33.84
CA GLN A 401 -8.94 -2.56 -32.71
C GLN A 401 -8.37 -3.99 -32.73
N LEU A 402 -7.95 -4.50 -33.89
CA LEU A 402 -7.18 -5.76 -34.08
C LEU A 402 -7.72 -6.98 -33.27
N PRO A 403 -9.03 -7.31 -33.35
CA PRO A 403 -9.65 -8.38 -32.55
C PRO A 403 -9.20 -9.80 -32.95
N GLU A 404 -8.54 -9.95 -34.11
CA GLU A 404 -8.04 -11.23 -34.60
C GLU A 404 -6.82 -11.77 -33.84
N TRP A 405 -6.11 -10.91 -33.10
CA TRP A 405 -4.98 -11.33 -32.28
C TRP A 405 -5.47 -11.99 -30.98
N LYS A 406 -4.98 -13.21 -30.73
CA LYS A 406 -5.28 -13.99 -29.51
C LYS A 406 -3.98 -14.29 -28.79
N ILE A 407 -3.57 -13.38 -27.92
CA ILE A 407 -2.35 -13.53 -27.12
C ILE A 407 -2.70 -14.25 -25.82
N THR A 408 -1.97 -15.30 -25.49
CA THR A 408 -2.12 -16.06 -24.25
C THR A 408 -1.04 -15.71 -23.22
N ALA A 409 -1.27 -16.05 -21.96
CA ALA A 409 -0.25 -15.96 -20.91
C ALA A 409 1.04 -16.71 -21.30
N ALA A 410 0.92 -17.89 -21.91
CA ALA A 410 2.06 -18.69 -22.37
C ALA A 410 2.87 -18.00 -23.47
N ASP A 411 2.23 -17.20 -24.34
CA ASP A 411 2.94 -16.46 -25.39
C ASP A 411 3.89 -15.42 -24.80
N LEU A 412 3.50 -14.76 -23.70
CA LEU A 412 4.33 -13.78 -22.98
C LEU A 412 5.54 -14.42 -22.28
N LEU A 413 5.50 -15.73 -22.03
CA LEU A 413 6.53 -16.47 -21.31
C LEU A 413 7.45 -17.29 -22.22
N LYS A 414 7.25 -17.25 -23.54
CA LYS A 414 8.00 -18.09 -24.48
C LYS A 414 9.41 -17.54 -24.73
N VAL A 415 10.38 -18.17 -24.09
CA VAL A 415 11.82 -17.88 -24.22
C VAL A 415 12.27 -18.00 -25.69
N PRO A 416 13.01 -17.01 -26.23
CA PRO A 416 13.54 -17.07 -27.58
C PRO A 416 14.81 -17.92 -27.70
N ASP A 417 14.97 -18.58 -28.85
CA ASP A 417 16.23 -19.26 -29.20
C ASP A 417 17.37 -18.25 -29.45
N GLY A 418 18.59 -18.63 -29.09
CA GLY A 418 19.81 -17.88 -29.38
C GLY A 418 21.03 -18.48 -28.70
N ALA A 419 22.21 -17.99 -29.07
CA ALA A 419 23.46 -18.40 -28.43
C ALA A 419 23.81 -17.50 -27.24
N ILE A 420 24.61 -18.04 -26.32
CA ILE A 420 25.33 -17.28 -25.30
C ILE A 420 26.79 -17.24 -25.77
N THR A 421 27.32 -16.05 -26.08
CA THR A 421 28.64 -15.93 -26.71
C THR A 421 29.64 -15.21 -25.83
N GLU A 422 30.94 -15.45 -26.04
CA GLU A 422 31.99 -14.68 -25.32
C GLU A 422 31.87 -13.18 -25.63
N SER A 423 31.56 -12.84 -26.88
CA SER A 423 31.35 -11.46 -27.29
C SER A 423 30.19 -10.81 -26.53
N GLY A 424 29.08 -11.53 -26.32
CA GLY A 424 27.94 -11.06 -25.53
C GLY A 424 28.30 -10.86 -24.06
N LEU A 425 29.03 -11.82 -23.46
CA LEU A 425 29.55 -11.70 -22.09
C LEU A 425 30.45 -10.46 -21.93
N ARG A 426 31.45 -10.30 -22.79
CA ARG A 426 32.37 -9.15 -22.76
C ARG A 426 31.65 -7.83 -22.97
N GLN A 427 30.70 -7.77 -23.92
CA GLN A 427 29.91 -6.58 -24.16
C GLN A 427 29.10 -6.18 -22.93
N ASN A 428 28.49 -7.13 -22.22
CA ASN A 428 27.75 -6.87 -20.98
C ASN A 428 28.66 -6.30 -19.89
N LEU A 429 29.83 -6.90 -19.68
CA LEU A 429 30.80 -6.42 -18.69
C LEU A 429 31.31 -5.01 -19.04
N ASN A 430 31.68 -4.81 -20.31
CA ASN A 430 32.24 -3.56 -20.79
C ASN A 430 31.25 -2.39 -20.69
N VAL A 431 30.06 -2.55 -21.28
CA VAL A 431 29.02 -1.51 -21.27
C VAL A 431 28.53 -1.23 -19.85
N GLY A 432 28.38 -2.27 -19.03
CA GLY A 432 27.98 -2.13 -17.64
C GLY A 432 28.94 -1.28 -16.81
N VAL A 433 30.25 -1.51 -16.94
CA VAL A 433 31.28 -0.71 -16.24
C VAL A 433 31.32 0.73 -16.76
N LEU A 434 31.32 0.93 -18.09
CA LEU A 434 31.32 2.27 -18.67
C LEU A 434 30.11 3.10 -18.25
N TYR A 435 28.92 2.49 -18.23
CA TYR A 435 27.71 3.15 -17.80
C TYR A 435 27.75 3.49 -16.31
N LEU A 436 28.09 2.51 -15.46
CA LEU A 436 28.10 2.70 -14.02
C LEU A 436 29.14 3.75 -13.57
N GLU A 437 30.29 3.82 -14.24
CA GLU A 437 31.29 4.86 -13.95
C GLU A 437 30.74 6.26 -14.25
N ALA A 438 30.10 6.45 -15.40
CA ALA A 438 29.48 7.72 -15.75
C ALA A 438 28.32 8.07 -14.81
N TRP A 439 27.51 7.08 -14.41
CA TRP A 439 26.40 7.25 -13.48
C TRP A 439 26.89 7.69 -12.10
N LEU A 440 27.95 7.07 -11.57
CA LEU A 440 28.60 7.50 -10.32
C LEU A 440 29.18 8.92 -10.43
N GLY A 441 29.62 9.31 -11.63
CA GLY A 441 30.04 10.67 -11.96
C GLY A 441 28.89 11.67 -12.19
N GLY A 442 27.64 11.30 -11.94
CA GLY A 442 26.47 12.17 -12.08
C GLY A 442 25.86 12.22 -13.48
N THR A 443 26.23 11.33 -14.39
CA THR A 443 25.70 11.26 -15.77
C THR A 443 24.94 9.95 -16.01
N GLY A 444 23.62 10.01 -16.09
CA GLY A 444 22.77 8.83 -16.32
C GLY A 444 22.41 8.54 -17.79
N CYS A 445 22.73 9.45 -18.70
CA CYS A 445 22.46 9.34 -20.14
C CYS A 445 23.80 9.35 -20.88
N VAL A 446 24.28 8.16 -21.29
CA VAL A 446 25.70 7.94 -21.59
C VAL A 446 25.88 7.45 -23.03
N PRO A 447 26.63 8.19 -23.88
CA PRO A 447 26.96 7.71 -25.22
C PRO A 447 28.03 6.61 -25.16
N ILE A 448 27.65 5.36 -25.42
CA ILE A 448 28.55 4.19 -25.41
C ILE A 448 28.42 3.48 -26.77
N TYR A 449 29.53 3.33 -27.49
CA TYR A 449 29.58 2.65 -28.80
C TYR A 449 28.49 3.09 -29.79
N HIS A 450 28.23 4.40 -29.86
CA HIS A 450 27.20 5.03 -30.71
C HIS A 450 25.75 4.68 -30.34
N LEU A 451 25.50 4.26 -29.10
CA LEU A 451 24.18 4.14 -28.51
C LEU A 451 24.09 5.11 -27.32
N MET A 452 22.93 5.71 -27.14
CA MET A 452 22.62 6.49 -25.94
C MET A 452 22.04 5.55 -24.89
N GLU A 453 22.85 5.17 -23.91
CA GLU A 453 22.51 4.17 -22.91
C GLU A 453 21.99 4.82 -21.62
N ASP A 454 21.05 4.13 -20.97
CA ASP A 454 20.46 4.44 -19.68
C ASP A 454 20.63 3.26 -18.70
N ALA A 455 20.08 3.38 -17.48
CA ALA A 455 20.31 2.39 -16.43
C ALA A 455 19.79 0.99 -16.80
N ALA A 456 18.70 0.90 -17.56
CA ALA A 456 18.15 -0.36 -18.04
C ALA A 456 19.18 -1.17 -18.86
N THR A 457 20.08 -0.52 -19.62
CA THR A 457 21.16 -1.21 -20.35
C THR A 457 22.15 -1.88 -19.39
N ALA A 458 22.54 -1.21 -18.31
CA ALA A 458 23.42 -1.78 -17.30
C ALA A 458 22.70 -2.88 -16.49
N GLU A 459 21.40 -2.72 -16.22
CA GLU A 459 20.58 -3.72 -15.52
C GLU A 459 20.48 -5.03 -16.30
N ILE A 460 20.14 -5.00 -17.58
CA ILE A 460 20.11 -6.23 -18.38
C ILE A 460 21.51 -6.83 -18.51
N SER A 461 22.55 -6.00 -18.62
CA SER A 461 23.93 -6.47 -18.74
C SER A 461 24.37 -7.25 -17.51
N ARG A 462 24.19 -6.73 -16.29
CA ARG A 462 24.57 -7.47 -15.07
C ARG A 462 23.68 -8.67 -14.81
N THR A 463 22.38 -8.54 -15.05
CA THR A 463 21.39 -9.57 -14.71
C THR A 463 21.52 -10.78 -15.64
N GLN A 464 21.87 -10.55 -16.90
CA GLN A 464 22.14 -11.63 -17.85
C GLN A 464 23.41 -12.43 -17.47
N VAL A 465 24.50 -11.75 -17.12
CA VAL A 465 25.73 -12.44 -16.67
C VAL A 465 25.49 -13.19 -15.35
N TRP A 466 24.75 -12.58 -14.41
CA TRP A 466 24.32 -13.25 -13.18
C TRP A 466 23.51 -14.52 -13.48
N GLN A 467 22.54 -14.44 -14.39
CA GLN A 467 21.68 -15.58 -14.77
C GLN A 467 22.49 -16.73 -15.35
N TRP A 468 23.38 -16.42 -16.29
CA TRP A 468 24.24 -17.42 -16.92
C TRP A 468 25.16 -18.11 -15.91
N ARG A 469 25.74 -17.35 -14.98
CA ARG A 469 26.57 -17.90 -13.89
C ARG A 469 25.74 -18.76 -12.93
N ARG A 470 24.57 -18.27 -12.49
CA ARG A 470 23.70 -18.94 -11.52
C ARG A 470 23.20 -20.30 -12.01
N HIS A 471 22.89 -20.41 -13.30
CA HIS A 471 22.36 -21.61 -13.96
C HIS A 471 23.43 -22.42 -14.69
N GLN A 472 24.72 -22.13 -14.45
CA GLN A 472 25.85 -22.89 -15.02
C GLN A 472 25.79 -23.00 -16.56
N CYS A 473 25.40 -21.91 -17.21
CA CYS A 473 25.31 -21.84 -18.66
C CYS A 473 26.70 -21.88 -19.30
N ARG A 474 26.75 -22.32 -20.56
CA ARG A 474 27.99 -22.41 -21.33
C ARG A 474 27.98 -21.41 -22.48
N LEU A 475 29.16 -20.89 -22.78
CA LEU A 475 29.41 -20.19 -24.03
C LEU A 475 29.24 -21.15 -25.21
N ASP A 476 29.03 -20.62 -26.40
CA ASP A 476 28.96 -21.33 -27.67
C ASP A 476 30.23 -22.13 -28.01
N ASP A 477 31.36 -21.79 -27.41
CA ASP A 477 32.62 -22.57 -27.48
C ASP A 477 32.76 -23.67 -26.39
N GLY A 478 31.75 -23.82 -25.53
CA GLY A 478 31.66 -24.86 -24.51
C GLY A 478 32.21 -24.50 -23.13
N ARG A 479 32.88 -23.35 -22.96
CA ARG A 479 33.36 -22.89 -21.64
C ARG A 479 32.20 -22.60 -20.69
N LEU A 480 32.36 -22.97 -19.42
CA LEU A 480 31.38 -22.67 -18.37
C LEU A 480 31.49 -21.20 -17.95
N ILE A 481 30.36 -20.53 -17.81
CA ILE A 481 30.31 -19.18 -17.23
C ILE A 481 30.29 -19.32 -15.71
N ASP A 482 31.48 -19.28 -15.10
CA ASP A 482 31.66 -19.29 -13.65
C ASP A 482 32.30 -18.00 -13.14
N ALA A 483 32.51 -17.90 -11.82
CA ALA A 483 33.13 -16.73 -11.22
C ALA A 483 34.56 -16.46 -11.71
N ALA A 484 35.31 -17.49 -12.11
CA ALA A 484 36.67 -17.34 -12.59
C ALA A 484 36.67 -16.72 -14.00
N LEU A 485 35.83 -17.23 -14.91
CA LEU A 485 35.69 -16.68 -16.25
C LEU A 485 35.18 -15.24 -16.22
N VAL A 486 34.17 -14.94 -15.40
CA VAL A 486 33.63 -13.57 -15.27
C VAL A 486 34.71 -12.60 -14.78
N LYS A 487 35.48 -12.96 -13.74
CA LYS A 487 36.57 -12.11 -13.22
C LYS A 487 37.68 -11.90 -14.26
N GLN A 488 38.09 -12.97 -14.95
CA GLN A 488 39.09 -12.87 -16.01
C GLN A 488 38.63 -11.93 -17.13
N CYS A 489 37.43 -12.14 -17.67
CA CYS A 489 36.89 -11.28 -18.72
C CYS A 489 36.77 -9.82 -18.23
N LEU A 490 36.34 -9.59 -16.99
CA LEU A 490 36.21 -8.23 -16.45
C LEU A 490 37.56 -7.52 -16.32
N GLU A 491 38.61 -8.21 -15.87
CA GLU A 491 39.98 -7.65 -15.79
C GLU A 491 40.52 -7.28 -17.19
N GLU A 492 40.29 -8.16 -18.17
CA GLU A 492 40.66 -7.91 -19.56
C GLU A 492 39.89 -6.73 -20.16
N GLU A 493 38.57 -6.64 -19.91
CA GLU A 493 37.74 -5.51 -20.34
C GLU A 493 38.13 -4.20 -19.65
N LEU A 494 38.52 -4.21 -18.36
CA LEU A 494 39.10 -3.04 -17.70
C LEU A 494 40.40 -2.58 -18.37
N GLY A 495 41.26 -3.52 -18.76
CA GLY A 495 42.45 -3.23 -19.55
C GLY A 495 42.11 -2.61 -20.92
N ALA A 496 41.03 -3.07 -21.56
CA ALA A 496 40.54 -2.50 -22.82
C ALA A 496 39.95 -1.09 -22.63
N ILE A 497 39.16 -0.89 -21.57
CA ILE A 497 38.59 0.42 -21.20
C ILE A 497 39.71 1.43 -20.91
N ARG A 498 40.75 1.03 -20.15
CA ARG A 498 41.91 1.88 -19.87
C ARG A 498 42.61 2.35 -21.15
N LYS A 499 42.74 1.47 -22.15
CA LYS A 499 43.26 1.83 -23.47
C LYS A 499 42.32 2.75 -24.25
N LEU A 500 41.01 2.50 -24.16
CA LEU A 500 39.97 3.26 -24.87
C LEU A 500 39.87 4.70 -24.37
N VAL A 501 39.79 4.91 -23.05
CA VAL A 501 39.61 6.24 -22.45
C VAL A 501 40.94 6.98 -22.23
N GLY A 502 42.05 6.24 -22.25
CA GLY A 502 43.39 6.76 -21.97
C GLY A 502 43.70 6.86 -20.47
N GLU A 503 44.99 6.79 -20.14
CA GLU A 503 45.49 6.69 -18.77
C GLU A 503 44.99 7.81 -17.84
N SER A 504 44.99 9.05 -18.33
CA SER A 504 44.59 10.20 -17.51
C SER A 504 43.09 10.19 -17.17
N ARG A 505 42.22 9.79 -18.11
CA ARG A 505 40.78 9.70 -17.84
C ARG A 505 40.45 8.51 -16.95
N PHE A 506 41.18 7.40 -17.14
CA PHE A 506 41.03 6.22 -16.30
C PHE A 506 41.37 6.51 -14.84
N GLN A 507 42.53 7.12 -14.57
CA GLN A 507 42.95 7.47 -13.20
C GLN A 507 42.07 8.53 -12.52
N LYS A 508 41.49 9.46 -13.28
CA LYS A 508 40.56 10.47 -12.74
C LYS A 508 39.14 9.96 -12.55
N GLY A 509 38.81 8.84 -13.19
CA GLY A 509 37.48 8.24 -13.16
C GLY A 509 37.31 7.24 -12.05
N SER A 510 36.05 6.84 -11.84
CA SER A 510 35.69 5.79 -10.89
C SER A 510 35.63 4.41 -11.56
N PHE A 511 36.47 4.11 -12.56
CA PHE A 511 36.37 2.85 -13.33
C PHE A 511 36.62 1.61 -12.49
N GLU A 512 37.62 1.65 -11.59
CA GLU A 512 37.91 0.54 -10.69
C GLU A 512 36.78 0.32 -9.67
N GLN A 513 36.23 1.41 -9.13
CA GLN A 513 35.08 1.39 -8.23
C GLN A 513 33.82 0.86 -8.94
N ALA A 514 33.55 1.32 -10.16
CA ALA A 514 32.43 0.85 -10.96
C ALA A 514 32.56 -0.63 -11.29
N ALA A 515 33.75 -1.10 -11.69
CA ALA A 515 33.96 -2.51 -11.95
C ALA A 515 33.87 -3.39 -10.70
N ALA A 516 34.32 -2.91 -9.54
CA ALA A 516 34.14 -3.62 -8.28
C ALA A 516 32.64 -3.76 -7.94
N LEU A 517 31.88 -2.66 -7.95
CA LEU A 517 30.44 -2.70 -7.69
C LEU A 517 29.69 -3.59 -8.71
N PHE A 518 30.04 -3.49 -10.00
CA PHE A 518 29.44 -4.31 -11.04
C PHE A 518 29.75 -5.79 -10.88
N ALA A 519 31.00 -6.14 -10.51
CA ALA A 519 31.40 -7.51 -10.20
C ALA A 519 30.62 -8.05 -9.00
N ASP A 520 30.50 -7.27 -7.93
CA ASP A 520 29.77 -7.69 -6.72
C ASP A 520 28.31 -8.02 -7.05
N LEU A 521 27.64 -7.17 -7.84
CA LEU A 521 26.26 -7.40 -8.28
C LEU A 521 26.07 -8.67 -9.13
N ILE A 522 27.09 -9.07 -9.89
CA ILE A 522 27.06 -10.26 -10.76
C ILE A 522 27.42 -11.53 -9.97
N LEU A 523 28.39 -11.43 -9.07
CA LEU A 523 28.97 -12.58 -8.38
C LEU A 523 28.21 -12.95 -7.10
N HIS A 524 27.40 -12.04 -6.55
CA HIS A 524 26.53 -12.32 -5.41
C HIS A 524 25.52 -13.44 -5.75
N ASP A 525 25.23 -14.33 -4.79
CA ASP A 525 24.33 -15.46 -5.02
C ASP A 525 22.86 -15.05 -5.12
N ASP A 526 22.46 -14.00 -4.39
CA ASP A 526 21.17 -13.35 -4.56
C ASP A 526 21.26 -12.24 -5.61
N LEU A 527 20.29 -12.24 -6.54
CA LEU A 527 20.15 -11.18 -7.52
C LEU A 527 19.54 -9.92 -6.86
N GLN A 528 20.33 -8.87 -6.72
CA GLN A 528 19.86 -7.57 -6.23
C GLN A 528 18.75 -7.00 -7.14
N GLU A 529 17.74 -6.35 -6.54
CA GLU A 529 16.53 -5.96 -7.28
C GLU A 529 16.80 -4.91 -8.36
N PHE A 530 17.67 -3.94 -8.06
CA PHE A 530 18.14 -2.90 -8.97
C PHE A 530 19.59 -2.50 -8.63
N LEU A 531 20.43 -2.25 -9.63
CA LEU A 531 21.81 -1.76 -9.46
C LEU A 531 21.86 -0.34 -8.88
N THR A 532 20.82 0.45 -9.13
CA THR A 532 20.72 1.84 -8.69
C THR A 532 20.66 1.98 -7.19
N LEU A 533 20.18 0.96 -6.45
CA LEU A 533 20.10 0.99 -4.99
C LEU A 533 21.51 1.06 -4.35
N PRO A 534 22.42 0.08 -4.54
CA PRO A 534 23.76 0.18 -3.98
C PRO A 534 24.63 1.25 -4.67
N ALA A 535 24.35 1.61 -5.93
CA ALA A 535 25.04 2.72 -6.58
C ALA A 535 24.66 4.07 -5.96
N TYR A 536 23.39 4.27 -5.58
CA TYR A 536 22.90 5.50 -4.96
C TYR A 536 23.61 5.80 -3.64
N GLU A 537 23.83 4.78 -2.80
CA GLU A 537 24.60 4.91 -1.56
C GLU A 537 25.99 5.54 -1.78
N GLN A 538 26.63 5.28 -2.92
CA GLN A 538 27.97 5.77 -3.23
C GLN A 538 27.99 7.26 -3.64
N ILE A 539 26.87 7.81 -4.12
CA ILE A 539 26.76 9.21 -4.55
C ILE A 539 26.09 10.12 -3.50
N LEU A 540 25.66 9.55 -2.38
CA LEU A 540 25.12 10.29 -1.24
C LEU A 540 26.20 10.95 -0.38
N SER A 541 25.84 12.10 0.22
CA SER A 541 26.62 12.67 1.32
C SER A 541 26.61 11.73 2.53
N ASP A 542 27.57 11.85 3.45
CA ASP A 542 27.60 10.98 4.63
C ASP A 542 26.34 11.09 5.48
N ALA A 543 25.78 12.29 5.62
CA ALA A 543 24.52 12.50 6.35
C ALA A 543 23.33 11.82 5.66
N ALA A 544 23.19 11.98 4.33
CA ALA A 544 22.12 11.34 3.58
C ALA A 544 22.29 9.81 3.51
N ARG A 545 23.52 9.31 3.38
CA ARG A 545 23.83 7.88 3.43
C ARG A 545 23.47 7.29 4.80
N GLN A 546 23.83 7.97 5.88
CA GLN A 546 23.44 7.54 7.23
C GLN A 546 21.93 7.56 7.41
N ALA A 547 21.23 8.57 6.89
CA ALA A 547 19.77 8.62 6.96
C ALA A 547 19.10 7.51 6.13
N LEU A 548 19.64 7.20 4.93
CA LEU A 548 19.20 6.08 4.11
C LEU A 548 19.43 4.75 4.84
N GLN A 549 20.64 4.53 5.35
CA GLN A 549 21.01 3.32 6.09
C GLN A 549 20.30 3.21 7.45
N ALA A 550 19.97 4.32 8.11
CA ALA A 550 19.16 4.31 9.32
C ALA A 550 17.70 4.04 9.00
N GLY A 551 17.19 4.55 7.88
CA GLY A 551 15.91 4.17 7.28
C GLY A 551 15.88 2.68 6.91
N ASP A 552 16.96 2.15 6.34
CA ASP A 552 17.10 0.73 5.96
C ASP A 552 17.48 -0.17 7.14
N ALA A 553 18.11 0.33 8.21
CA ALA A 553 18.27 -0.38 9.48
C ALA A 553 16.97 -0.35 10.29
N ALA A 554 16.17 0.70 10.07
CA ALA A 554 14.74 0.77 10.32
C ALA A 554 13.91 0.07 9.21
N VAL A 555 14.57 -0.74 8.33
CA VAL A 555 14.03 -1.76 7.39
C VAL A 555 14.91 -3.06 7.34
N PRO A 556 15.16 -3.90 8.39
CA PRO A 556 16.42 -4.64 8.46
C PRO A 556 16.63 -5.53 7.23
N GLN A 557 17.83 -5.38 6.66
CA GLN A 557 18.27 -6.25 5.60
C GLN A 557 18.51 -7.67 6.13
N PRO A 558 18.20 -8.70 5.31
CA PRO A 558 18.47 -10.08 5.68
C PRO A 558 19.98 -10.34 5.55
N GLN A 559 20.70 -10.32 6.67
CA GLN A 559 22.10 -10.75 6.66
C GLN A 559 22.20 -12.26 6.48
N ALA A 560 22.91 -12.64 5.40
CA ALA A 560 23.36 -13.97 5.12
C ALA A 560 24.36 -14.45 6.19
N GLN A 561 23.93 -15.40 7.03
CA GLN A 561 24.82 -16.33 7.72
C GLN A 561 24.23 -17.74 7.62
N LEU A 562 24.45 -18.36 6.46
CA LEU A 562 24.54 -19.81 6.35
C LEU A 562 25.93 -20.23 6.84
N GLY A 563 26.11 -20.25 8.15
CA GLY A 563 27.26 -20.85 8.80
C GLY A 563 26.88 -22.22 9.36
N ASN A 564 27.33 -23.29 8.70
CA ASN A 564 27.32 -24.64 9.24
C ASN A 564 27.88 -24.66 10.66
N GLN A 565 27.05 -24.93 11.68
CA GLN A 565 27.51 -25.53 12.93
C GLN A 565 26.53 -26.61 13.39
N SER A 566 27.15 -27.74 13.67
CA SER A 566 26.61 -29.03 14.10
C SER A 566 25.76 -28.93 15.36
N MET A 567 24.75 -29.80 15.43
CA MET A 567 24.08 -30.21 16.66
C MET A 567 25.09 -30.51 17.76
N GLU A 568 25.02 -29.79 18.87
CA GLU A 568 25.37 -30.30 20.19
C GLU A 568 24.49 -29.63 21.25
N GLN A 569 23.80 -30.47 22.01
CA GLN A 569 22.91 -30.12 23.11
C GLN A 569 23.71 -29.58 24.30
N GLN A 570 23.19 -28.54 24.98
CA GLN A 570 23.23 -28.45 26.45
C GLN A 570 22.16 -27.46 26.98
N ASN A 571 21.52 -27.85 28.07
CA ASN A 571 20.25 -27.36 28.62
C ASN A 571 20.30 -25.97 29.28
N GLY A 572 19.16 -25.27 29.32
CA GLY A 572 18.79 -24.46 30.49
C GLY A 572 18.09 -23.11 30.29
N GLU A 573 16.93 -23.06 29.61
CA GLU A 573 15.75 -22.18 29.82
C GLU A 573 14.99 -21.99 28.49
N SER A 574 13.77 -22.50 28.39
CA SER A 574 12.92 -22.31 27.21
C SER A 574 12.34 -20.90 27.22
N LEU A 575 12.89 -20.00 26.41
CA LEU A 575 12.28 -18.72 26.11
C LEU A 575 10.97 -18.94 25.32
N GLY A 576 9.82 -18.77 25.97
CA GLY A 576 8.49 -19.00 25.38
C GLY A 576 7.94 -17.80 24.58
N PHE A 577 6.67 -17.89 24.18
CA PHE A 577 5.96 -16.84 23.43
C PHE A 577 5.91 -15.50 24.18
N GLU A 578 6.17 -15.48 25.49
CA GLU A 578 6.28 -14.30 26.34
C GLU A 578 7.31 -13.30 25.80
N THR A 579 8.39 -13.79 25.18
CA THR A 579 9.48 -12.96 24.61
C THR A 579 9.06 -12.13 23.39
N ILE A 580 7.86 -12.38 22.83
CA ILE A 580 7.29 -11.58 21.74
C ILE A 580 6.89 -10.19 22.25
N PHE A 581 6.48 -10.08 23.51
CA PHE A 581 5.97 -8.85 24.12
C PHE A 581 7.13 -8.06 24.73
N GLY A 582 7.11 -6.72 24.64
CA GLY A 582 8.23 -5.87 25.07
C GLY A 582 8.52 -5.95 26.59
N PRO A 583 9.58 -5.28 27.09
CA PRO A 583 9.96 -5.32 28.52
C PRO A 583 9.00 -4.61 29.49
N GLY A 584 7.73 -4.40 29.11
CA GLY A 584 6.74 -3.73 29.95
C GLY A 584 5.38 -4.41 29.83
N GLY A 585 4.90 -4.95 30.96
CA GLY A 585 3.56 -5.50 31.12
C GLY A 585 3.53 -6.81 31.89
N GLU A 586 3.62 -6.77 33.22
CA GLU A 586 3.36 -7.90 34.13
C GLU A 586 1.87 -8.34 34.03
N MET A 587 1.45 -8.98 32.94
CA MET A 587 0.18 -9.72 32.93
C MET A 587 0.43 -11.14 33.42
N GLU A 588 0.31 -11.31 34.74
CA GLU A 588 0.41 -12.61 35.39
C GLU A 588 -0.51 -13.63 34.70
N ASN A 589 0.03 -14.81 34.40
CA ASN A 589 -0.70 -15.94 33.80
C ASN A 589 -1.40 -15.67 32.45
N ARG A 590 -1.07 -14.60 31.71
CA ARG A 590 -1.75 -14.21 30.44
C ARG A 590 -1.89 -15.35 29.43
N TRP A 591 -0.87 -16.20 29.31
CA TRP A 591 -0.81 -17.27 28.31
C TRP A 591 -1.17 -18.66 28.87
N LEU A 592 -1.55 -18.73 30.14
CA LEU A 592 -1.92 -19.99 30.78
C LEU A 592 -3.13 -20.60 30.07
N GLY A 593 -3.00 -21.86 29.65
CA GLY A 593 -4.06 -22.57 28.94
C GLY A 593 -4.30 -22.14 27.48
N ILE A 594 -3.43 -21.29 26.91
CA ILE A 594 -3.51 -20.88 25.49
C ILE A 594 -2.58 -21.73 24.63
N LYS A 595 -3.20 -22.52 23.74
CA LYS A 595 -2.55 -23.34 22.72
C LYS A 595 -2.34 -22.55 21.44
N ARG A 596 -1.18 -22.76 20.81
CA ARG A 596 -0.83 -22.29 19.47
C ARG A 596 -0.41 -23.51 18.65
N ASP A 597 -1.01 -23.70 17.48
CA ASP A 597 -0.63 -24.79 16.56
C ASP A 597 0.56 -24.41 15.66
N TYR A 598 1.14 -23.23 15.90
CA TYR A 598 2.35 -22.72 15.26
C TYR A 598 3.43 -22.45 16.33
N THR A 599 4.65 -22.23 15.87
CA THR A 599 5.85 -22.04 16.68
C THR A 599 6.21 -20.56 16.85
N LEU A 600 6.99 -20.26 17.89
CA LEU A 600 7.57 -18.92 18.09
C LEU A 600 8.43 -18.49 16.89
N GLU A 601 9.17 -19.43 16.28
CA GLU A 601 9.98 -19.15 15.09
C GLU A 601 9.13 -18.79 13.89
N GLU A 602 7.93 -19.37 13.72
CA GLU A 602 6.98 -18.93 12.70
C GLU A 602 6.45 -17.53 12.98
N VAL A 603 6.16 -17.18 14.24
CA VAL A 603 5.81 -15.80 14.59
C VAL A 603 6.94 -14.85 14.22
N LYS A 604 8.18 -15.12 14.66
CA LYS A 604 9.35 -14.29 14.33
C LYS A 604 9.56 -14.15 12.82
N ARG A 605 9.36 -15.24 12.06
CA ARG A 605 9.48 -15.27 10.60
C ARG A 605 8.39 -14.45 9.89
N LEU A 606 7.19 -14.39 10.45
CA LEU A 606 6.03 -13.70 9.86
C LEU A 606 5.85 -12.26 10.35
N ARG A 607 6.41 -11.92 11.52
CA ARG A 607 6.35 -10.59 12.16
C ARG A 607 6.95 -9.46 11.32
N GLY A 608 7.70 -9.81 10.29
CA GLY A 608 8.52 -8.84 9.59
C GLY A 608 9.59 -8.32 10.53
N SER A 609 10.19 -7.22 10.13
CA SER A 609 11.52 -6.87 10.59
C SER A 609 11.55 -5.52 11.33
N PHE A 610 10.43 -4.78 11.31
CA PHE A 610 10.06 -3.71 12.28
C PHE A 610 9.03 -4.18 13.26
N ARG A 611 9.18 -3.70 14.48
CA ARG A 611 8.11 -3.76 15.47
C ARG A 611 7.43 -2.39 15.54
N ILE A 612 6.27 -2.29 14.90
CA ILE A 612 5.34 -1.17 15.13
C ILE A 612 4.70 -1.40 16.50
N ARG A 613 4.69 -0.38 17.35
CA ARG A 613 3.99 -0.44 18.64
C ARG A 613 2.54 0.01 18.45
N TYR A 614 1.60 -0.85 18.82
CA TYR A 614 0.16 -0.58 18.75
C TYR A 614 -0.35 -0.17 20.13
N THR A 615 0.05 1.01 20.60
CA THR A 615 -0.12 1.46 21.99
C THR A 615 -1.53 1.31 22.53
N LEU A 616 -2.55 1.72 21.77
CA LEU A 616 -3.96 1.64 22.23
C LEU A 616 -4.44 0.19 22.37
N ALA A 617 -4.05 -0.69 21.45
CA ALA A 617 -4.42 -2.10 21.53
C ALA A 617 -3.69 -2.81 22.68
N GLU A 618 -2.39 -2.52 22.88
CA GLU A 618 -1.58 -3.05 23.98
C GLU A 618 -2.16 -2.63 25.34
N MET A 619 -2.30 -1.32 25.58
CA MET A 619 -2.87 -0.79 26.83
C MET A 619 -4.31 -1.25 27.07
N GLY A 620 -5.12 -1.27 26.02
CA GLY A 620 -6.51 -1.72 26.10
C GLY A 620 -6.59 -3.20 26.46
N ALA A 621 -5.81 -4.07 25.81
CA ALA A 621 -5.80 -5.50 26.08
C ALA A 621 -5.31 -5.80 27.50
N GLU A 622 -4.25 -5.15 27.95
CA GLU A 622 -3.74 -5.26 29.34
C GLU A 622 -4.78 -4.83 30.37
N ARG A 623 -5.44 -3.68 30.13
CA ARG A 623 -6.49 -3.19 31.02
C ARG A 623 -7.69 -4.14 31.04
N LEU A 624 -8.12 -4.64 29.88
CA LEU A 624 -9.21 -5.59 29.80
C LEU A 624 -8.88 -6.87 30.56
N TRP A 625 -7.66 -7.41 30.38
CA TRP A 625 -7.19 -8.58 31.12
C TRP A 625 -7.28 -8.35 32.63
N LYS A 626 -6.78 -7.21 33.12
CA LYS A 626 -6.86 -6.83 34.53
C LYS A 626 -8.31 -6.80 35.02
N LEU A 627 -9.19 -6.08 34.31
CA LEU A 627 -10.60 -5.95 34.68
C LEU A 627 -11.32 -7.30 34.75
N LEU A 628 -11.05 -8.21 33.81
CA LEU A 628 -11.65 -9.55 33.79
C LEU A 628 -11.28 -10.41 35.02
N HIS A 629 -10.16 -10.10 35.68
CA HIS A 629 -9.68 -10.83 36.85
C HIS A 629 -9.95 -10.10 38.17
N THR A 630 -10.05 -8.77 38.16
CA THR A 630 -10.25 -7.97 39.37
C THR A 630 -11.71 -7.64 39.65
N GLU A 631 -12.56 -7.59 38.63
CA GLU A 631 -13.99 -7.33 38.77
C GLU A 631 -14.78 -8.64 38.88
N ASP A 632 -15.94 -8.59 39.53
CA ASP A 632 -16.87 -9.73 39.53
C ASP A 632 -17.27 -10.11 38.11
N TYR A 633 -17.53 -9.10 37.27
CA TYR A 633 -17.69 -9.16 35.82
C TYR A 633 -17.49 -7.76 35.23
N VAL A 634 -17.18 -7.69 33.94
CA VAL A 634 -17.11 -6.46 33.16
C VAL A 634 -18.32 -6.40 32.26
N ASN A 635 -19.18 -5.40 32.47
CA ASN A 635 -20.32 -5.14 31.59
C ASN A 635 -20.03 -4.04 30.57
N ALA A 636 -20.64 -4.17 29.39
CA ALA A 636 -20.50 -3.21 28.31
C ALA A 636 -21.80 -3.05 27.50
N LEU A 637 -21.92 -1.91 26.81
CA LEU A 637 -23.00 -1.64 25.87
C LEU A 637 -22.43 -1.50 24.46
N GLY A 638 -23.20 -1.96 23.47
CA GLY A 638 -22.86 -1.80 22.06
C GLY A 638 -22.90 -0.34 21.62
N ALA A 639 -21.76 0.25 21.27
CA ALA A 639 -21.68 1.59 20.69
C ALA A 639 -21.60 1.52 19.15
N LEU A 640 -22.34 2.40 18.47
CA LEU A 640 -22.25 2.59 17.00
C LEU A 640 -21.68 3.96 16.61
N THR A 641 -21.45 4.85 17.59
CA THR A 641 -20.75 6.12 17.42
C THR A 641 -19.72 6.36 18.53
N GLY A 642 -18.79 7.26 18.28
CA GLY A 642 -17.82 7.70 19.30
C GLY A 642 -18.48 8.39 20.49
N ASN A 643 -19.50 9.24 20.27
CA ASN A 643 -20.18 9.94 21.36
C ASN A 643 -20.97 8.99 22.26
N GLN A 644 -21.58 7.93 21.72
CA GLN A 644 -22.18 6.89 22.54
C GLN A 644 -21.15 6.24 23.46
N ALA A 645 -19.98 5.87 22.93
CA ALA A 645 -18.91 5.29 23.73
C ALA A 645 -18.39 6.27 24.80
N MET A 646 -18.20 7.54 24.45
CA MET A 646 -17.80 8.58 25.41
C MET A 646 -18.81 8.73 26.55
N GLN A 647 -20.12 8.77 26.24
CA GLN A 647 -21.16 8.86 27.26
C GLN A 647 -21.26 7.60 28.13
N MET A 648 -21.01 6.41 27.56
CA MET A 648 -20.91 5.15 28.30
C MET A 648 -19.79 5.21 29.35
N VAL A 649 -18.60 5.70 28.97
CA VAL A 649 -17.47 5.86 29.89
C VAL A 649 -17.76 6.93 30.93
N ARG A 650 -18.33 8.07 30.54
CA ARG A 650 -18.77 9.15 31.45
C ARG A 650 -19.76 8.65 32.51
N ALA A 651 -20.68 7.78 32.13
CA ALA A 651 -21.63 7.13 33.04
C ALA A 651 -21.00 6.04 33.94
N GLY A 652 -19.69 5.77 33.80
CA GLY A 652 -18.94 4.85 34.65
C GLY A 652 -18.73 3.44 34.09
N LEU A 653 -19.11 3.16 32.83
CA LEU A 653 -18.79 1.87 32.22
C LEU A 653 -17.30 1.74 31.95
N LYS A 654 -16.72 0.59 32.32
CA LYS A 654 -15.28 0.33 32.24
C LYS A 654 -14.83 -0.25 30.89
N SER A 655 -15.75 -0.60 29.99
CA SER A 655 -15.47 -1.20 28.68
C SER A 655 -16.57 -0.85 27.67
N ILE A 656 -16.21 -0.88 26.39
CA ILE A 656 -17.12 -0.67 25.26
C ILE A 656 -17.23 -1.95 24.45
N TYR A 657 -18.46 -2.30 24.05
CA TYR A 657 -18.68 -3.34 23.06
C TYR A 657 -18.94 -2.70 21.69
N LEU A 658 -18.38 -3.27 20.63
CA LEU A 658 -18.63 -2.84 19.25
C LEU A 658 -19.28 -4.00 18.51
N SER A 659 -20.57 -3.84 18.21
CA SER A 659 -21.40 -4.86 17.57
C SER A 659 -21.30 -4.83 16.04
N GLY A 660 -21.06 -5.99 15.42
CA GLY A 660 -21.07 -6.17 13.96
C GLY A 660 -22.45 -5.90 13.37
N TRP A 661 -23.51 -6.30 14.09
CA TRP A 661 -24.89 -5.96 13.75
C TRP A 661 -25.11 -4.44 13.64
N GLN A 662 -24.64 -3.66 14.61
CA GLN A 662 -24.84 -2.21 14.58
C GLN A 662 -24.00 -1.54 13.48
N VAL A 663 -22.81 -2.09 13.18
CA VAL A 663 -22.02 -1.69 12.01
C VAL A 663 -22.81 -1.94 10.73
N ALA A 664 -23.34 -3.16 10.54
CA ALA A 664 -24.17 -3.50 9.39
C ALA A 664 -25.35 -2.55 9.23
N ALA A 665 -26.05 -2.26 10.33
CA ALA A 665 -27.25 -1.44 10.31
C ALA A 665 -26.97 0.03 9.97
N ASP A 666 -25.94 0.66 10.55
CA ASP A 666 -25.88 2.14 10.55
C ASP A 666 -24.47 2.75 10.64
N ALA A 667 -23.40 1.95 10.64
CA ALA A 667 -22.03 2.47 10.81
C ALA A 667 -20.99 1.82 9.89
N ASN A 668 -21.41 1.24 8.76
CA ASN A 668 -20.50 0.59 7.83
C ASN A 668 -20.04 1.48 6.66
N LEU A 669 -18.93 1.09 6.04
CA LEU A 669 -18.28 1.85 4.97
C LEU A 669 -18.95 1.75 3.60
N SER A 670 -19.96 0.90 3.41
CA SER A 670 -20.75 0.94 2.18
C SER A 670 -21.76 2.09 2.17
N GLY A 671 -22.09 2.65 3.34
CA GLY A 671 -23.13 3.64 3.52
C GLY A 671 -24.57 3.10 3.43
N ASN A 672 -24.77 1.80 3.23
CA ASN A 672 -26.09 1.17 3.20
C ASN A 672 -26.48 0.62 4.57
N MET A 673 -27.79 0.58 4.85
CA MET A 673 -28.35 -0.16 5.98
C MET A 673 -28.49 -1.65 5.62
N TYR A 674 -27.77 -2.50 6.34
CA TYR A 674 -27.78 -3.95 6.11
C TYR A 674 -28.32 -4.73 7.31
N PRO A 675 -28.92 -5.91 7.06
CA PRO A 675 -29.03 -6.92 8.10
C PRO A 675 -27.66 -7.48 8.47
N ASP A 676 -27.57 -8.05 9.66
CA ASP A 676 -26.38 -8.74 10.17
C ASP A 676 -26.16 -10.09 9.48
N GLN A 677 -25.55 -10.01 8.30
CA GLN A 677 -25.21 -11.14 7.42
C GLN A 677 -23.83 -10.97 6.77
N SER A 678 -22.93 -10.22 7.41
CA SER A 678 -21.57 -9.93 6.90
C SER A 678 -21.52 -9.34 5.48
N LEU A 679 -22.55 -8.59 5.07
CA LEU A 679 -22.65 -7.94 3.75
C LEU A 679 -21.75 -6.72 3.60
N TYR A 680 -21.39 -6.10 4.72
CA TYR A 680 -20.66 -4.85 4.74
C TYR A 680 -19.14 -5.06 4.51
N PRO A 681 -18.39 -4.04 4.03
CA PRO A 681 -16.94 -4.14 3.84
C PRO A 681 -16.22 -4.52 5.13
N SER A 682 -15.35 -5.54 5.10
CA SER A 682 -14.73 -6.12 6.32
C SER A 682 -13.93 -5.13 7.17
N ASN A 683 -13.46 -4.02 6.59
CA ASN A 683 -12.78 -2.94 7.32
C ASN A 683 -13.72 -1.94 8.03
N SER A 684 -15.04 -2.15 8.02
CA SER A 684 -16.01 -1.26 8.65
C SER A 684 -15.95 -1.27 10.18
N ALA A 685 -15.90 -2.46 10.80
CA ALA A 685 -15.75 -2.55 12.25
C ALA A 685 -14.41 -1.96 12.74
N PRO A 686 -13.25 -2.25 12.11
CA PRO A 686 -12.00 -1.55 12.39
C PRO A 686 -12.10 -0.01 12.29
N ALA A 687 -12.80 0.51 11.27
CA ALA A 687 -12.99 1.96 11.13
C ALA A 687 -13.79 2.55 12.30
N LEU A 688 -14.81 1.83 12.79
CA LEU A 688 -15.57 2.24 13.97
C LEU A 688 -14.75 2.12 15.26
N VAL A 689 -13.93 1.08 15.45
CA VAL A 689 -12.97 0.98 16.58
C VAL A 689 -12.10 2.24 16.63
N LYS A 690 -11.50 2.60 15.48
CA LYS A 690 -10.63 3.78 15.36
C LYS A 690 -11.39 5.08 15.68
N LYS A 691 -12.64 5.20 15.23
CA LYS A 691 -13.51 6.36 15.52
C LYS A 691 -13.84 6.48 17.02
N ILE A 692 -14.16 5.36 17.68
CA ILE A 692 -14.41 5.33 19.12
C ILE A 692 -13.15 5.75 19.88
N ASN A 693 -12.00 5.14 19.59
CA ASN A 693 -10.73 5.49 20.24
C ASN A 693 -10.35 6.97 20.08
N ARG A 694 -10.54 7.55 18.89
CA ARG A 694 -10.32 9.01 18.67
C ARG A 694 -11.24 9.88 19.51
N THR A 695 -12.47 9.44 19.74
CA THR A 695 -13.45 10.20 20.53
C THR A 695 -13.10 10.11 22.02
N LEU A 696 -12.74 8.92 22.52
CA LEU A 696 -12.27 8.74 23.89
C LEU A 696 -10.97 9.53 24.14
N GLN A 697 -10.05 9.55 23.18
CA GLN A 697 -8.84 10.37 23.26
C GLN A 697 -9.15 11.87 23.30
N ARG A 698 -10.16 12.33 22.56
CA ARG A 698 -10.60 13.73 22.64
C ARG A 698 -11.17 14.07 24.03
N ALA A 699 -11.99 13.18 24.59
CA ALA A 699 -12.55 13.35 25.92
C ALA A 699 -11.46 13.37 27.01
N ASP A 700 -10.46 12.51 26.88
CA ASP A 700 -9.24 12.49 27.71
C ASP A 700 -8.49 13.82 27.66
N GLN A 701 -8.21 14.31 26.44
CA GLN A 701 -7.53 15.58 26.22
C GLN A 701 -8.26 16.78 26.81
N ILE A 702 -9.60 16.81 26.68
CA ILE A 702 -10.43 17.86 27.27
C ILE A 702 -10.35 17.81 28.79
N SER A 703 -10.54 16.62 29.37
CA SER A 703 -10.56 16.45 30.83
C SER A 703 -9.20 16.80 31.44
N HIS A 704 -8.10 16.34 30.84
CA HIS A 704 -6.76 16.67 31.27
C HIS A 704 -6.47 18.19 31.21
N MET A 705 -6.86 18.86 30.12
CA MET A 705 -6.69 20.31 29.98
C MET A 705 -7.45 21.08 31.07
N GLU A 706 -8.62 20.58 31.45
CA GLU A 706 -9.45 21.19 32.49
C GLU A 706 -9.04 20.79 33.91
N GLY A 707 -7.97 20.01 34.06
CA GLY A 707 -7.48 19.52 35.36
C GLY A 707 -8.37 18.45 36.00
N GLN A 708 -9.12 17.71 35.17
CA GLN A 708 -10.01 16.62 35.56
C GLN A 708 -9.40 15.28 35.10
N ASP A 709 -8.63 14.63 35.96
CA ASP A 709 -7.92 13.36 35.65
C ASP A 709 -8.50 12.14 36.42
N ASP A 710 -9.73 12.24 36.94
CA ASP A 710 -10.35 11.21 37.79
C ASP A 710 -10.95 10.04 37.00
N LEU A 711 -11.42 10.29 35.77
CA LEU A 711 -12.00 9.27 34.90
C LEU A 711 -10.98 8.70 33.92
N TYR A 712 -10.91 7.37 33.82
CA TYR A 712 -10.10 6.72 32.80
C TYR A 712 -10.88 6.62 31.48
N TRP A 713 -10.55 7.49 30.53
CA TRP A 713 -11.28 7.62 29.27
C TRP A 713 -11.06 6.50 28.26
N MET A 714 -9.83 5.96 28.20
CA MET A 714 -9.43 4.99 27.16
C MET A 714 -9.95 3.57 27.42
N ALA A 715 -11.25 3.42 27.66
CA ALA A 715 -11.89 2.15 27.98
C ALA A 715 -11.63 1.09 26.89
N PRO A 716 -11.31 -0.17 27.27
CA PRO A 716 -11.06 -1.25 26.33
C PRO A 716 -12.28 -1.56 25.48
N ILE A 717 -12.05 -1.67 24.16
CA ILE A 717 -13.06 -2.02 23.16
C ILE A 717 -12.97 -3.52 22.86
N VAL A 718 -14.07 -4.25 23.04
CA VAL A 718 -14.23 -5.61 22.52
C VAL A 718 -15.06 -5.55 21.25
N ALA A 719 -14.44 -5.91 20.11
CA ALA A 719 -15.02 -5.73 18.80
C ALA A 719 -15.45 -7.04 18.13
N ASP A 720 -16.53 -6.95 17.36
CA ASP A 720 -17.07 -8.03 16.55
C ASP A 720 -16.31 -8.18 15.23
N ALA A 721 -15.74 -9.37 14.99
CA ALA A 721 -15.10 -9.75 13.73
C ALA A 721 -15.94 -10.76 12.92
N GLU A 722 -17.20 -10.97 13.29
CA GLU A 722 -18.15 -11.87 12.63
C GLU A 722 -17.56 -13.28 12.47
N ALA A 723 -17.82 -13.93 11.33
CA ALA A 723 -17.16 -15.17 10.91
C ALA A 723 -15.79 -14.93 10.22
N GLY A 724 -15.22 -13.72 10.30
CA GLY A 724 -13.94 -13.38 9.68
C GLY A 724 -13.99 -13.04 8.18
N PHE A 725 -15.18 -12.86 7.60
CA PHE A 725 -15.39 -12.42 6.19
C PHE A 725 -14.74 -13.31 5.11
N GLY A 726 -14.44 -14.57 5.42
CA GLY A 726 -13.84 -15.49 4.47
C GLY A 726 -13.09 -16.64 5.15
N GLY A 727 -11.89 -16.93 4.67
CA GLY A 727 -11.04 -17.99 5.22
C GLY A 727 -10.08 -17.49 6.30
N PRO A 728 -9.14 -18.35 6.76
CA PRO A 728 -8.17 -17.98 7.80
C PRO A 728 -7.32 -16.75 7.49
N LEU A 729 -7.02 -16.48 6.21
CA LEU A 729 -6.29 -15.26 5.80
C LEU A 729 -7.12 -13.99 6.01
N ASN A 730 -8.44 -14.05 5.78
CA ASN A 730 -9.34 -12.93 6.05
C ASN A 730 -9.42 -12.68 7.56
N ALA A 731 -9.50 -13.74 8.37
CA ALA A 731 -9.47 -13.62 9.83
C ALA A 731 -8.14 -13.04 10.35
N PHE A 732 -7.01 -13.45 9.78
CA PHE A 732 -5.69 -12.91 10.09
C PHE A 732 -5.61 -11.41 9.80
N GLU A 733 -5.99 -10.97 8.59
CA GLU A 733 -5.96 -9.54 8.23
C GLU A 733 -7.00 -8.72 9.00
N LEU A 734 -8.19 -9.26 9.26
CA LEU A 734 -9.21 -8.56 10.07
C LEU A 734 -8.72 -8.35 11.51
N MET A 735 -8.11 -9.35 12.12
CA MET A 735 -7.49 -9.18 13.44
C MET A 735 -6.38 -8.11 13.40
N LYS A 736 -5.55 -8.08 12.36
CA LYS A 736 -4.55 -7.01 12.22
C LYS A 736 -5.17 -5.62 12.17
N LEU A 737 -6.20 -5.44 11.35
CA LEU A 737 -6.91 -4.16 11.24
C LEU A 737 -7.57 -3.75 12.57
N MET A 738 -8.10 -4.71 13.34
CA MET A 738 -8.65 -4.45 14.68
C MET A 738 -7.57 -3.96 15.65
N ILE A 739 -6.38 -4.59 15.63
CA ILE A 739 -5.23 -4.18 16.46
C ILE A 739 -4.73 -2.80 16.05
N GLU A 740 -4.56 -2.53 14.75
CA GLU A 740 -4.18 -1.22 14.23
C GLU A 740 -5.16 -0.12 14.64
N ALA A 741 -6.45 -0.44 14.71
CA ALA A 741 -7.48 0.48 15.16
C ALA A 741 -7.52 0.69 16.68
N GLY A 742 -6.82 -0.15 17.46
CA GLY A 742 -6.76 -0.08 18.91
C GLY A 742 -7.81 -0.92 19.65
N ALA A 743 -8.26 -2.04 19.08
CA ALA A 743 -9.15 -2.98 19.79
C ALA A 743 -8.40 -3.70 20.92
N ALA A 744 -9.04 -3.81 22.09
CA ALA A 744 -8.51 -4.53 23.25
C ALA A 744 -8.79 -6.03 23.17
N GLY A 745 -9.97 -6.37 22.67
CA GLY A 745 -10.38 -7.74 22.41
C GLY A 745 -11.20 -7.87 21.14
N VAL A 746 -11.22 -9.06 20.56
CA VAL A 746 -11.93 -9.36 19.32
C VAL A 746 -12.60 -10.72 19.44
N HIS A 747 -13.85 -10.83 19.00
CA HIS A 747 -14.56 -12.10 18.94
C HIS A 747 -14.80 -12.56 17.50
N PHE A 748 -14.66 -13.87 17.28
CA PHE A 748 -15.02 -14.55 16.03
C PHE A 748 -16.09 -15.60 16.32
N GLU A 749 -16.89 -15.97 15.31
CA GLU A 749 -17.94 -16.99 15.43
C GLU A 749 -17.83 -18.12 14.40
N ASP A 750 -18.30 -19.32 14.77
CA ASP A 750 -18.11 -20.57 14.01
C ASP A 750 -19.13 -20.79 12.88
N GLN A 751 -19.64 -19.71 12.29
CA GLN A 751 -20.54 -19.73 11.14
C GLN A 751 -19.78 -19.70 9.81
N LEU A 752 -20.43 -20.14 8.74
CA LEU A 752 -19.97 -19.95 7.37
C LEU A 752 -20.10 -18.47 6.99
N ALA A 753 -18.99 -17.79 6.67
CA ALA A 753 -18.98 -16.36 6.39
C ALA A 753 -19.93 -15.90 5.27
N SER A 754 -20.07 -16.68 4.19
CA SER A 754 -20.99 -16.34 3.09
C SER A 754 -22.46 -16.47 3.46
N GLU A 755 -22.78 -17.19 4.54
CA GLU A 755 -24.13 -17.40 5.04
C GLU A 755 -24.27 -16.99 6.51
N LYS A 756 -23.39 -16.09 6.96
CA LYS A 756 -23.38 -15.60 8.32
C LYS A 756 -24.74 -14.99 8.65
N LYS A 757 -25.26 -15.25 9.85
CA LYS A 757 -26.46 -14.59 10.38
C LYS A 757 -26.23 -14.10 11.80
N CYS A 758 -26.98 -13.08 12.20
CA CYS A 758 -27.17 -12.77 13.62
C CYS A 758 -27.54 -14.04 14.39
N GLY A 759 -27.00 -14.20 15.60
CA GLY A 759 -27.20 -15.37 16.44
C GLY A 759 -28.65 -15.77 16.72
N HIS A 760 -29.58 -14.84 16.57
CA HIS A 760 -31.00 -15.00 16.85
C HIS A 760 -31.85 -15.18 15.58
N LEU A 761 -31.21 -15.23 14.40
CA LEU A 761 -31.89 -15.54 13.14
C LEU A 761 -31.83 -17.05 12.83
N GLY A 762 -32.81 -17.53 12.07
CA GLY A 762 -32.82 -18.89 11.52
C GLY A 762 -31.83 -19.06 10.36
N GLY A 763 -31.60 -20.30 9.94
CA GLY A 763 -30.77 -20.60 8.76
C GLY A 763 -29.25 -20.49 8.98
N LYS A 764 -28.78 -20.48 10.24
CA LYS A 764 -27.35 -20.48 10.56
C LYS A 764 -26.68 -21.77 10.09
N VAL A 765 -25.54 -21.60 9.42
CA VAL A 765 -24.70 -22.69 8.91
C VAL A 765 -23.37 -22.68 9.64
N LEU A 766 -23.06 -23.73 10.38
CA LEU A 766 -21.78 -23.91 11.05
C LEU A 766 -20.69 -24.31 10.05
N VAL A 767 -19.45 -23.91 10.33
CA VAL A 767 -18.26 -24.55 9.76
C VAL A 767 -17.80 -25.72 10.64
N PRO A 768 -16.98 -26.68 10.13
CA PRO A 768 -16.44 -27.76 10.94
C PRO A 768 -15.61 -27.22 12.10
N THR A 769 -15.60 -27.93 13.22
CA THR A 769 -14.88 -27.54 14.45
C THR A 769 -13.41 -27.19 14.17
N SER A 770 -12.70 -28.00 13.37
CA SER A 770 -11.33 -27.74 12.90
C SER A 770 -11.19 -26.48 12.06
N THR A 771 -12.21 -26.10 11.29
CA THR A 771 -12.18 -24.87 10.49
C THR A 771 -12.20 -23.66 11.40
N PHE A 772 -13.06 -23.64 12.41
CA PHE A 772 -13.08 -22.53 13.36
C PHE A 772 -11.83 -22.48 14.24
N ILE A 773 -11.26 -23.63 14.63
CA ILE A 773 -9.95 -23.66 15.31
C ILE A 773 -8.85 -23.03 14.43
N ARG A 774 -8.87 -23.23 13.11
CA ARG A 774 -7.94 -22.55 12.19
C ARG A 774 -8.17 -21.04 12.18
N THR A 775 -9.43 -20.59 12.22
CA THR A 775 -9.77 -19.15 12.34
C THR A 775 -9.22 -18.56 13.63
N LEU A 776 -9.42 -19.23 14.78
CA LEU A 776 -8.90 -18.79 16.08
C LEU A 776 -7.37 -18.76 16.11
N ASN A 777 -6.70 -19.79 15.58
CA ASN A 777 -5.24 -19.80 15.45
C ASN A 777 -4.75 -18.66 14.55
N ALA A 778 -5.41 -18.38 13.42
CA ALA A 778 -5.04 -17.29 12.53
C ALA A 778 -5.19 -15.92 13.21
N ALA A 779 -6.27 -15.72 13.96
CA ALA A 779 -6.47 -14.53 14.78
C ALA A 779 -5.39 -14.39 15.88
N ARG A 780 -5.06 -15.46 16.60
CA ARG A 780 -3.97 -15.42 17.59
C ARG A 780 -2.61 -15.17 16.94
N LEU A 781 -2.34 -15.76 15.78
CA LEU A 781 -1.10 -15.57 15.03
C LEU A 781 -0.95 -14.10 14.61
N ALA A 782 -2.02 -13.45 14.16
CA ALA A 782 -2.01 -12.02 13.86
C ALA A 782 -1.63 -11.19 15.10
N ALA A 783 -2.22 -11.48 16.26
CA ALA A 783 -1.88 -10.80 17.51
C ALA A 783 -0.41 -11.02 17.94
N ASP A 784 0.09 -12.24 17.83
CA ASP A 784 1.48 -12.59 18.15
C ASP A 784 2.47 -11.93 17.16
N VAL A 785 2.15 -11.90 15.86
CA VAL A 785 2.92 -11.20 14.82
C VAL A 785 2.98 -9.71 15.11
N MET A 786 1.87 -9.10 15.52
CA MET A 786 1.84 -7.68 15.89
C MET A 786 2.44 -7.38 17.26
N GLY A 787 2.71 -8.42 18.05
CA GLY A 787 3.22 -8.32 19.40
C GLY A 787 2.28 -7.62 20.37
N VAL A 788 0.97 -7.86 20.22
CA VAL A 788 -0.07 -7.29 21.09
C VAL A 788 -0.81 -8.42 21.81
N PRO A 789 -1.05 -8.31 23.13
CA PRO A 789 -1.68 -9.37 23.91
C PRO A 789 -3.22 -9.41 23.79
N THR A 790 -3.76 -9.11 22.60
CA THR A 790 -5.19 -8.95 22.32
C THR A 790 -6.04 -10.08 22.91
N ILE A 791 -7.14 -9.73 23.55
CA ILE A 791 -8.08 -10.70 24.12
C ILE A 791 -8.91 -11.34 23.01
N LEU A 792 -8.79 -12.65 22.80
CA LEU A 792 -9.51 -13.40 21.78
C LEU A 792 -10.71 -14.14 22.38
N VAL A 793 -11.89 -13.93 21.82
CA VAL A 793 -13.13 -14.59 22.25
C VAL A 793 -13.62 -15.55 21.15
N ALA A 794 -13.84 -16.81 21.52
CA ALA A 794 -14.42 -17.81 20.63
C ALA A 794 -15.93 -17.92 20.87
N ARG A 795 -16.73 -17.50 19.89
CA ARG A 795 -18.18 -17.67 19.90
C ARG A 795 -18.59 -18.95 19.15
N THR A 796 -19.50 -19.71 19.74
CA THR A 796 -20.21 -20.79 19.04
C THR A 796 -21.70 -20.47 18.88
N ASP A 797 -22.22 -20.74 17.69
CA ASP A 797 -23.64 -20.58 17.34
C ASP A 797 -24.42 -21.91 17.33
N ALA A 798 -23.76 -23.00 17.71
CA ALA A 798 -24.27 -24.36 17.60
C ALA A 798 -25.50 -24.68 18.45
N ASN A 799 -25.83 -23.82 19.41
CA ASN A 799 -27.05 -23.99 20.21
C ASN A 799 -28.33 -23.89 19.36
N ALA A 800 -28.32 -23.07 18.30
CA ALA A 800 -29.48 -22.88 17.43
C ALA A 800 -29.20 -23.14 15.94
N ALA A 801 -27.94 -23.37 15.55
CA ALA A 801 -27.59 -23.63 14.16
C ALA A 801 -27.92 -25.08 13.76
N GLY A 802 -28.88 -25.24 12.85
CA GLY A 802 -29.33 -26.55 12.37
C GLY A 802 -28.57 -27.10 11.16
N LEU A 803 -27.58 -26.37 10.64
CA LEU A 803 -26.84 -26.72 9.43
C LEU A 803 -25.32 -26.72 9.68
N LEU A 804 -24.59 -27.56 8.95
CA LEU A 804 -23.13 -27.69 8.96
C LEU A 804 -22.61 -27.87 7.53
N THR A 805 -21.52 -27.19 7.17
CA THR A 805 -21.01 -27.24 5.79
C THR A 805 -20.41 -28.58 5.38
N SER A 806 -19.80 -29.31 6.30
CA SER A 806 -19.05 -30.54 6.01
C SER A 806 -18.98 -31.47 7.22
N ASP A 807 -18.97 -32.77 6.97
CA ASP A 807 -18.79 -33.85 7.93
C ASP A 807 -17.31 -34.25 8.11
N ILE A 808 -16.36 -33.41 7.69
CA ILE A 808 -14.93 -33.75 7.71
C ILE A 808 -14.35 -33.91 9.12
N ASP A 809 -14.98 -33.36 10.15
CA ASP A 809 -14.47 -33.34 11.52
C ASP A 809 -15.22 -34.34 12.40
N GLU A 810 -14.51 -35.33 12.94
CA GLU A 810 -15.09 -36.39 13.77
C GLU A 810 -15.80 -35.86 15.02
N ARG A 811 -15.40 -34.70 15.53
CA ARG A 811 -16.05 -34.06 16.69
C ARG A 811 -17.46 -33.58 16.38
N ASP A 812 -17.75 -33.31 15.10
CA ASP A 812 -19.08 -32.88 14.66
C ASP A 812 -20.02 -34.07 14.36
N HIS A 813 -19.48 -35.27 14.11
CA HIS A 813 -20.23 -36.47 13.72
C HIS A 813 -21.39 -36.83 14.66
N PRO A 814 -21.26 -36.75 16.01
CA PRO A 814 -22.37 -37.11 16.91
C PRO A 814 -23.65 -36.29 16.69
N PHE A 815 -23.52 -35.10 16.09
CA PHE A 815 -24.61 -34.16 15.88
C PHE A 815 -25.19 -34.24 14.46
N ILE A 816 -24.49 -34.86 13.51
CA ILE A 816 -24.94 -34.98 12.12
C ILE A 816 -26.07 -36.01 12.02
N THR A 817 -27.17 -35.62 11.36
CA THR A 817 -28.36 -36.48 11.21
C THR A 817 -28.26 -37.45 10.03
N GLY A 818 -27.34 -37.21 9.10
CA GLY A 818 -27.24 -37.90 7.81
C GLY A 818 -28.04 -37.25 6.68
N GLU A 819 -28.96 -36.34 7.00
CA GLU A 819 -29.73 -35.60 6.00
C GLU A 819 -28.92 -34.46 5.38
N ARG A 820 -29.18 -34.19 4.09
CA ARG A 820 -28.58 -33.10 3.33
C ARG A 820 -29.65 -32.11 2.86
N THR A 821 -29.25 -30.86 2.70
CA THR A 821 -30.04 -29.79 2.08
C THR A 821 -29.76 -29.69 0.58
N PRO A 822 -30.62 -29.04 -0.22
CA PRO A 822 -30.37 -28.81 -1.65
C PRO A 822 -29.05 -28.08 -1.96
N GLU A 823 -28.62 -27.20 -1.07
CA GLU A 823 -27.36 -26.45 -1.13
C GLU A 823 -26.14 -27.33 -0.81
N GLY A 824 -26.37 -28.53 -0.29
CA GLY A 824 -25.34 -29.49 0.09
C GLY A 824 -24.92 -29.42 1.56
N PHE A 825 -25.53 -28.61 2.41
CA PHE A 825 -25.23 -28.62 3.85
C PHE A 825 -25.80 -29.86 4.54
N PHE A 826 -25.13 -30.32 5.60
CA PHE A 826 -25.61 -31.36 6.49
C PHE A 826 -26.57 -30.77 7.52
N LYS A 827 -27.67 -31.46 7.80
CA LYS A 827 -28.51 -31.12 8.96
C LYS A 827 -27.90 -31.68 10.24
N VAL A 828 -27.85 -30.84 11.27
CA VAL A 828 -27.32 -31.19 12.60
C VAL A 828 -28.37 -31.03 13.70
N LYS A 829 -28.17 -31.76 14.80
CA LYS A 829 -28.96 -31.65 16.03
C LYS A 829 -28.47 -30.43 16.83
N ALA A 830 -29.04 -29.27 16.50
CA ALA A 830 -28.79 -28.04 17.25
C ALA A 830 -29.12 -28.20 18.74
N GLY A 831 -28.34 -27.55 19.60
CA GLY A 831 -28.61 -27.47 21.03
C GLY A 831 -27.35 -27.33 21.88
N LEU A 832 -27.57 -27.22 23.20
CA LEU A 832 -26.50 -26.94 24.15
C LEU A 832 -25.39 -28.01 24.13
N ASP A 833 -25.72 -29.28 23.88
CA ASP A 833 -24.72 -30.35 23.87
C ASP A 833 -23.69 -30.16 22.74
N GLN A 834 -24.14 -29.69 21.58
CA GLN A 834 -23.27 -29.36 20.46
C GLN A 834 -22.43 -28.12 20.77
N ALA A 835 -23.05 -27.09 21.37
CA ALA A 835 -22.35 -25.88 21.79
C ALA A 835 -21.29 -26.15 22.86
N ILE A 836 -21.57 -27.02 23.84
CA ILE A 836 -20.60 -27.48 24.85
C ILE A 836 -19.44 -28.21 24.17
N SER A 837 -19.72 -29.18 23.30
CA SER A 837 -18.68 -29.94 22.58
C SER A 837 -17.73 -29.02 21.82
N ARG A 838 -18.28 -28.01 21.12
CA ARG A 838 -17.52 -27.00 20.40
C ARG A 838 -16.78 -26.04 21.33
N GLY A 839 -17.44 -25.53 22.37
CA GLY A 839 -16.83 -24.68 23.39
C GLY A 839 -15.61 -25.32 24.04
N LEU A 840 -15.70 -26.61 24.40
CA LEU A 840 -14.58 -27.40 24.91
C LEU A 840 -13.43 -27.50 23.89
N ALA A 841 -13.74 -27.71 22.61
CA ALA A 841 -12.73 -27.77 21.55
C ALA A 841 -12.04 -26.41 21.29
N TYR A 842 -12.76 -25.31 21.49
CA TYR A 842 -12.25 -23.95 21.26
C TYR A 842 -11.51 -23.35 22.45
N ALA A 843 -11.80 -23.82 23.67
CA ALA A 843 -11.26 -23.27 24.91
C ALA A 843 -9.72 -23.16 24.95
N PRO A 844 -8.92 -24.10 24.41
CA PRO A 844 -7.48 -23.93 24.36
C PRO A 844 -7.02 -22.80 23.44
N TYR A 845 -7.83 -22.36 22.48
CA TYR A 845 -7.43 -21.41 21.45
C TYR A 845 -7.93 -19.98 21.69
N ALA A 846 -8.72 -19.76 22.73
CA ALA A 846 -9.32 -18.46 23.04
C ALA A 846 -9.19 -18.12 24.54
N ASP A 847 -9.16 -16.82 24.83
CA ASP A 847 -9.12 -16.30 26.19
C ASP A 847 -10.50 -16.45 26.86
N LEU A 848 -11.57 -16.16 26.11
CA LEU A 848 -12.95 -16.36 26.54
C LEU A 848 -13.71 -17.26 25.56
N VAL A 849 -14.67 -18.02 26.09
CA VAL A 849 -15.64 -18.78 25.27
C VAL A 849 -17.05 -18.19 25.47
N TRP A 850 -17.78 -18.05 24.37
CA TRP A 850 -19.15 -17.54 24.33
C TRP A 850 -20.04 -18.54 23.59
N CYS A 851 -21.11 -19.00 24.26
CA CYS A 851 -22.20 -19.71 23.60
C CYS A 851 -23.34 -18.74 23.31
N GLU A 852 -23.74 -18.60 22.05
CA GLU A 852 -24.94 -17.84 21.72
C GLU A 852 -26.19 -18.63 22.13
N THR A 853 -27.13 -17.98 22.81
CA THR A 853 -28.38 -18.60 23.30
C THR A 853 -29.61 -17.96 22.66
N SER A 854 -30.72 -18.70 22.66
CA SER A 854 -31.99 -18.24 22.05
C SER A 854 -32.91 -17.51 23.04
N GLU A 855 -32.62 -17.62 24.35
CA GLU A 855 -33.36 -16.96 25.42
C GLU A 855 -32.45 -16.71 26.64
N PRO A 856 -32.79 -15.74 27.52
CA PRO A 856 -32.01 -15.47 28.72
C PRO A 856 -32.32 -16.55 29.78
N ASN A 857 -31.51 -17.60 29.84
CA ASN A 857 -31.76 -18.78 30.66
C ASN A 857 -30.56 -19.11 31.57
N LEU A 858 -30.69 -18.80 32.87
CA LEU A 858 -29.63 -19.04 33.86
C LEU A 858 -29.31 -20.52 34.06
N ALA A 859 -30.26 -21.43 33.87
CA ALA A 859 -30.02 -22.86 34.03
C ALA A 859 -29.16 -23.41 32.89
N GLU A 860 -29.43 -22.96 31.66
CA GLU A 860 -28.62 -23.29 30.48
C GLU A 860 -27.21 -22.69 30.61
N ALA A 861 -27.11 -21.41 30.99
CA ALA A 861 -25.85 -20.73 31.22
C ALA A 861 -25.01 -21.44 32.29
N LYS A 862 -25.63 -21.87 33.39
CA LYS A 862 -24.99 -22.63 34.46
C LYS A 862 -24.47 -23.98 33.96
N ARG A 863 -25.29 -24.74 33.23
CA ARG A 863 -24.89 -26.04 32.66
C ARG A 863 -23.69 -25.91 31.72
N PHE A 864 -23.70 -24.89 30.86
CA PHE A 864 -22.57 -24.61 29.97
C PHE A 864 -21.30 -24.31 30.79
N ALA A 865 -21.40 -23.40 31.76
CA ALA A 865 -20.28 -22.98 32.59
C ALA A 865 -19.70 -24.14 33.42
N GLU A 866 -20.53 -24.90 34.14
CA GLU A 866 -20.08 -26.05 34.94
C GLU A 866 -19.38 -27.11 34.08
N THR A 867 -19.87 -27.36 32.86
CA THR A 867 -19.23 -28.32 31.96
C THR A 867 -17.91 -27.79 31.41
N MET A 868 -17.85 -26.50 31.07
CA MET A 868 -16.61 -25.85 30.65
C MET A 868 -15.55 -25.90 31.75
N HIS A 869 -15.91 -25.53 32.98
CA HIS A 869 -15.01 -25.49 34.13
C HIS A 869 -14.63 -26.86 34.67
N ALA A 870 -15.43 -27.89 34.43
CA ALA A 870 -15.03 -29.27 34.74
C ALA A 870 -13.79 -29.71 33.95
N GLN A 871 -13.62 -29.23 32.71
CA GLN A 871 -12.46 -29.53 31.88
C GLN A 871 -11.39 -28.43 31.89
N TYR A 872 -11.80 -27.16 31.98
CA TYR A 872 -10.95 -25.98 32.00
C TYR A 872 -11.36 -25.04 33.14
N PRO A 873 -10.96 -25.31 34.40
CA PRO A 873 -11.44 -24.60 35.60
C PRO A 873 -11.31 -23.09 35.54
N ASP A 874 -10.22 -22.59 34.95
CA ASP A 874 -9.92 -21.15 34.90
C ASP A 874 -10.39 -20.49 33.58
N LYS A 875 -11.16 -21.19 32.73
CA LYS A 875 -11.61 -20.63 31.45
C LYS A 875 -12.66 -19.56 31.68
N LEU A 876 -12.35 -18.34 31.24
CA LEU A 876 -13.28 -17.22 31.29
C LEU A 876 -14.38 -17.38 30.24
N LEU A 877 -15.58 -16.91 30.56
CA LEU A 877 -16.74 -16.98 29.67
C LEU A 877 -17.27 -15.58 29.35
N ALA A 878 -17.95 -15.45 28.21
CA ALA A 878 -18.67 -14.24 27.85
C ALA A 878 -20.15 -14.50 27.54
N TYR A 879 -21.01 -13.53 27.83
CA TYR A 879 -22.47 -13.64 27.69
C TYR A 879 -23.10 -12.44 27.00
N ASN A 880 -23.85 -12.69 25.94
CA ASN A 880 -24.66 -11.69 25.25
C ASN A 880 -26.03 -11.53 25.94
N CYS A 881 -26.22 -10.41 26.63
CA CYS A 881 -27.50 -9.96 27.14
C CYS A 881 -28.34 -9.34 26.00
N SER A 882 -28.71 -10.18 25.04
CA SER A 882 -29.26 -9.77 23.75
C SER A 882 -30.59 -9.02 23.85
N PRO A 883 -30.75 -7.88 23.15
CA PRO A 883 -32.05 -7.22 22.95
C PRO A 883 -33.00 -8.00 22.03
N SER A 884 -32.51 -9.04 21.34
CA SER A 884 -33.39 -9.93 20.57
C SER A 884 -34.28 -10.80 21.48
N PHE A 885 -33.98 -10.86 22.77
CA PHE A 885 -34.85 -11.46 23.76
C PHE A 885 -35.99 -10.52 24.14
N ASN A 886 -37.21 -11.07 24.24
CA ASN A 886 -38.27 -10.40 24.98
C ASN A 886 -38.09 -10.67 26.48
N TRP A 887 -37.29 -9.83 27.14
CA TRP A 887 -36.87 -10.01 28.54
C TRP A 887 -38.05 -10.18 29.51
N LYS A 888 -39.02 -9.26 29.50
CA LYS A 888 -40.19 -9.35 30.40
C LYS A 888 -41.16 -10.48 30.06
N ALA A 889 -41.12 -11.01 28.84
CA ALA A 889 -41.90 -12.21 28.51
C ALA A 889 -41.26 -13.50 29.04
N LYS A 890 -39.97 -13.48 29.39
CA LYS A 890 -39.19 -14.66 29.79
C LYS A 890 -38.81 -14.67 31.26
N LEU A 891 -38.57 -13.51 31.86
CA LEU A 891 -38.07 -13.36 33.22
C LEU A 891 -38.89 -12.30 33.98
N ASP A 892 -39.00 -12.47 35.30
CA ASP A 892 -39.54 -11.47 36.21
C ASP A 892 -38.51 -10.37 36.53
N ASP A 893 -38.99 -9.21 36.98
CA ASP A 893 -38.16 -8.03 37.22
C ASP A 893 -37.02 -8.29 38.24
N ALA A 894 -37.28 -9.06 39.30
CA ALA A 894 -36.27 -9.38 40.31
C ALA A 894 -35.17 -10.31 39.76
N THR A 895 -35.52 -11.22 38.84
CA THR A 895 -34.54 -12.05 38.14
C THR A 895 -33.71 -11.23 37.14
N ILE A 896 -34.33 -10.28 36.42
CA ILE A 896 -33.62 -9.39 35.49
C ILE A 896 -32.57 -8.56 36.23
N GLU A 897 -32.92 -7.96 37.38
CA GLU A 897 -32.01 -7.11 38.18
C GLU A 897 -30.76 -7.86 38.66
N LYS A 898 -30.87 -9.15 38.99
CA LYS A 898 -29.73 -9.96 39.44
C LYS A 898 -29.02 -10.74 38.33
N PHE A 899 -29.55 -10.72 37.10
CA PHE A 899 -29.14 -11.64 36.03
C PHE A 899 -27.63 -11.63 35.76
N GLN A 900 -27.05 -10.43 35.57
CA GLN A 900 -25.61 -10.30 35.30
C GLN A 900 -24.73 -10.74 36.47
N ARG A 901 -25.18 -10.51 37.70
CA ARG A 901 -24.46 -10.92 38.92
C ARG A 901 -24.43 -12.44 39.05
N GLU A 902 -25.55 -13.12 38.79
CA GLU A 902 -25.61 -14.58 38.78
C GLU A 902 -24.70 -15.16 37.70
N LEU A 903 -24.69 -14.57 36.50
CA LEU A 903 -23.75 -14.96 35.43
C LEU A 903 -22.29 -14.74 35.83
N GLY A 904 -21.97 -13.61 36.48
CA GLY A 904 -20.61 -13.32 36.97
C GLY A 904 -20.12 -14.38 37.94
N ALA A 905 -20.97 -14.84 38.86
CA ALA A 905 -20.67 -15.93 39.80
C ALA A 905 -20.44 -17.29 39.10
N MET A 906 -20.95 -17.48 37.89
CA MET A 906 -20.73 -18.67 37.05
C MET A 906 -19.48 -18.54 36.15
N GLY A 907 -18.71 -17.45 36.25
CA GLY A 907 -17.50 -17.22 35.46
C GLY A 907 -17.70 -16.52 34.11
N TYR A 908 -18.90 -15.98 33.85
CA TYR A 908 -19.13 -15.07 32.71
C TYR A 908 -18.56 -13.69 33.03
N LYS A 909 -17.26 -13.53 32.82
CA LYS A 909 -16.48 -12.34 33.18
C LYS A 909 -16.65 -11.18 32.21
N TYR A 910 -17.09 -11.41 30.98
CA TYR A 910 -17.46 -10.33 30.05
C TYR A 910 -18.92 -10.44 29.63
N GLN A 911 -19.71 -9.40 29.88
CA GLN A 911 -21.16 -9.41 29.62
C GLN A 911 -21.56 -8.16 28.86
N PHE A 912 -22.37 -8.28 27.82
CA PHE A 912 -22.64 -7.13 26.96
C PHE A 912 -24.03 -7.14 26.36
N VAL A 913 -24.57 -5.94 26.10
CA VAL A 913 -25.82 -5.75 25.37
C VAL A 913 -25.48 -5.28 23.96
N THR A 914 -25.63 -6.18 22.98
CA THR A 914 -25.20 -5.98 21.58
C THR A 914 -25.80 -4.75 20.92
N LEU A 915 -27.13 -4.56 21.01
CA LEU A 915 -27.88 -3.54 20.24
C LEU A 915 -28.29 -2.30 21.05
N ALA A 916 -27.61 -2.04 22.17
CA ALA A 916 -27.97 -0.94 23.08
C ALA A 916 -27.95 0.42 22.37
N GLY A 917 -26.88 0.70 21.62
CA GLY A 917 -26.73 1.96 20.88
C GLY A 917 -27.80 2.16 19.81
N PHE A 918 -28.17 1.11 19.08
CA PHE A 918 -29.20 1.16 18.04
C PHE A 918 -30.56 1.47 18.63
N HIS A 919 -30.98 0.75 19.68
CA HIS A 919 -32.26 0.99 20.33
C HIS A 919 -32.34 2.36 20.99
N ASN A 920 -31.27 2.79 21.67
CA ASN A 920 -31.20 4.11 22.29
C ASN A 920 -31.31 5.24 21.25
N LEU A 921 -30.52 5.16 20.17
CA LEU A 921 -30.53 6.16 19.10
C LEU A 921 -31.89 6.27 18.42
N ASN A 922 -32.46 5.13 18.01
CA ASN A 922 -33.72 5.11 17.27
C ASN A 922 -34.90 5.55 18.14
N HIS A 923 -34.99 5.05 19.38
CA HIS A 923 -36.10 5.40 20.26
C HIS A 923 -36.04 6.87 20.68
N GLY A 924 -34.86 7.37 21.07
CA GLY A 924 -34.67 8.76 21.46
C GLY A 924 -35.03 9.74 20.34
N MET A 925 -34.55 9.47 19.12
CA MET A 925 -34.89 10.29 17.95
C MET A 925 -36.39 10.19 17.59
N PHE A 926 -36.99 9.01 17.67
CA PHE A 926 -38.42 8.83 17.41
C PHE A 926 -39.30 9.61 18.39
N GLU A 927 -39.01 9.54 19.68
CA GLU A 927 -39.75 10.26 20.72
C GLU A 927 -39.64 11.78 20.54
N LEU A 928 -38.43 12.28 20.31
CA LEU A 928 -38.20 13.70 20.02
C LEU A 928 -38.95 14.13 18.75
N ALA A 929 -38.81 13.39 17.64
CA ALA A 929 -39.45 13.74 16.38
C ALA A 929 -40.99 13.70 16.47
N ARG A 930 -41.55 12.72 17.18
CA ARG A 930 -42.99 12.62 17.46
C ARG A 930 -43.46 13.83 18.27
N GLY A 931 -42.78 14.16 19.36
CA GLY A 931 -43.10 15.33 20.17
C GLY A 931 -42.94 16.64 19.41
N TYR A 932 -41.89 16.77 18.60
CA TYR A 932 -41.58 17.96 17.83
C TYR A 932 -42.59 18.20 16.71
N LYS A 933 -43.07 17.13 16.05
CA LYS A 933 -44.15 17.21 15.07
C LYS A 933 -45.41 17.86 15.66
N ASP A 934 -45.77 17.50 16.89
CA ASP A 934 -47.04 17.92 17.51
C ASP A 934 -46.91 19.23 18.32
N ARG A 935 -45.74 19.49 18.94
CA ARG A 935 -45.54 20.58 19.91
C ARG A 935 -44.33 21.48 19.60
N GLY A 936 -43.63 21.22 18.50
CA GLY A 936 -42.46 22.00 18.07
C GLY A 936 -41.40 22.12 19.17
N MET A 937 -40.96 23.34 19.41
CA MET A 937 -39.89 23.66 20.36
C MET A 937 -40.17 23.22 21.81
N ALA A 938 -41.42 23.02 22.22
CA ALA A 938 -41.70 22.52 23.57
C ALA A 938 -41.12 21.11 23.79
N ALA A 939 -41.19 20.23 22.79
CA ALA A 939 -40.61 18.89 22.88
C ALA A 939 -39.07 18.92 22.91
N TYR A 940 -38.45 19.83 22.14
CA TYR A 940 -36.99 20.00 22.18
C TYR A 940 -36.54 20.60 23.52
N SER A 941 -37.29 21.56 24.06
CA SER A 941 -37.00 22.16 25.36
C SER A 941 -37.08 21.13 26.48
N GLU A 942 -38.04 20.20 26.45
CA GLU A 942 -38.11 19.09 27.42
C GLU A 942 -36.89 18.18 27.38
N LEU A 943 -36.36 17.86 26.19
CA LEU A 943 -35.09 17.14 26.05
C LEU A 943 -33.95 17.94 26.68
N GLN A 944 -33.84 19.24 26.36
CA GLN A 944 -32.81 20.10 26.93
C GLN A 944 -32.91 20.21 28.46
N GLN A 945 -34.12 20.26 29.03
CA GLN A 945 -34.32 20.26 30.48
C GLN A 945 -33.93 18.91 31.11
N ALA A 946 -34.18 17.79 30.42
CA ALA A 946 -33.72 16.48 30.87
C ALA A 946 -32.18 16.37 30.83
N GLU A 947 -31.53 17.00 29.85
CA GLU A 947 -30.08 17.11 29.80
C GLU A 947 -29.52 17.91 30.98
N PHE A 948 -30.09 19.08 31.30
CA PHE A 948 -29.72 19.85 32.48
C PHE A 948 -29.90 19.08 33.78
N ALA A 949 -31.03 18.36 33.92
CA ALA A 949 -31.28 17.51 35.07
C ALA A 949 -30.24 16.37 35.20
N SER A 950 -29.63 15.95 34.09
CA SER A 950 -28.64 14.88 34.08
C SER A 950 -27.23 15.35 34.48
N GLU A 951 -26.97 16.67 34.53
CA GLU A 951 -25.66 17.20 34.91
C GLU A 951 -25.26 16.81 36.34
N GLU A 952 -26.23 16.63 37.26
CA GLU A 952 -25.96 16.17 38.64
C GLU A 952 -25.32 14.77 38.71
N PHE A 953 -25.50 13.96 37.65
CA PHE A 953 -24.92 12.63 37.49
C PHE A 953 -23.65 12.63 36.64
N GLY A 954 -23.12 13.80 36.28
CA GLY A 954 -21.87 13.96 35.52
C GLY A 954 -22.04 14.12 34.00
N TYR A 955 -23.26 14.25 33.48
CA TYR A 955 -23.50 14.59 32.08
C TYR A 955 -23.00 16.01 31.76
N SER A 956 -22.39 16.21 30.59
CA SER A 956 -21.82 17.52 30.20
C SER A 956 -22.06 17.96 28.77
N ALA A 957 -22.78 17.15 27.98
CA ALA A 957 -23.03 17.46 26.57
C ALA A 957 -24.06 18.58 26.34
N THR A 958 -24.69 19.11 27.39
CA THR A 958 -25.40 20.40 27.37
C THR A 958 -24.51 21.52 26.84
N ARG A 959 -23.24 21.53 27.26
CA ARG A 959 -22.15 22.41 26.80
C ARG A 959 -21.45 21.78 25.60
N HIS A 960 -22.21 21.62 24.53
CA HIS A 960 -21.84 20.84 23.35
C HIS A 960 -20.58 21.38 22.63
N GLN A 961 -20.27 22.68 22.70
CA GLN A 961 -19.04 23.22 22.11
C GLN A 961 -17.82 22.76 22.91
N ARG A 962 -17.86 22.89 24.24
CA ARG A 962 -16.83 22.32 25.13
C ARG A 962 -16.71 20.81 24.91
N GLU A 963 -17.82 20.07 24.87
CA GLU A 963 -17.83 18.60 24.79
C GLU A 963 -17.12 18.06 23.54
N VAL A 964 -17.21 18.77 22.41
CA VAL A 964 -16.51 18.39 21.16
C VAL A 964 -15.10 18.99 21.04
N GLY A 965 -14.67 19.74 22.05
CA GLY A 965 -13.28 20.20 22.21
C GLY A 965 -13.01 21.63 21.77
N THR A 966 -14.01 22.51 21.63
CA THR A 966 -13.78 23.92 21.28
C THR A 966 -12.78 24.58 22.25
N GLY A 967 -12.92 24.36 23.56
CA GLY A 967 -11.96 24.86 24.56
C GLY A 967 -10.55 24.26 24.40
N TYR A 968 -10.45 22.98 24.04
CA TYR A 968 -9.16 22.34 23.73
C TYR A 968 -8.48 22.98 22.54
N PHE A 969 -9.21 23.20 21.45
CA PHE A 969 -8.65 23.84 20.26
C PHE A 969 -8.29 25.31 20.52
N ASP A 970 -9.06 26.03 21.34
CA ASP A 970 -8.66 27.37 21.81
C ASP A 970 -7.34 27.35 22.58
N ALA A 971 -7.12 26.35 23.44
CA ALA A 971 -5.85 26.19 24.14
C ALA A 971 -4.69 25.91 23.17
N VAL A 972 -4.91 25.08 22.14
CA VAL A 972 -3.93 24.85 21.06
C VAL A 972 -3.64 26.15 20.30
N THR A 973 -4.67 26.89 19.88
CA THR A 973 -4.51 28.17 19.17
C THR A 973 -3.77 29.20 20.03
N LYS A 974 -4.06 29.28 21.33
CA LYS A 974 -3.32 30.13 22.28
C LYS A 974 -1.86 29.68 22.40
N ALA A 975 -1.59 28.38 22.52
CA ALA A 975 -0.24 27.84 22.63
C ALA A 975 0.60 28.18 21.38
N VAL A 976 0.07 27.90 20.18
CA VAL A 976 0.77 28.16 18.90
C VAL A 976 0.98 29.66 18.64
N SER A 977 0.05 30.51 19.07
CA SER A 977 0.15 31.97 18.90
C SER A 977 0.96 32.69 19.98
N GLY A 978 1.52 31.98 20.96
CA GLY A 978 2.18 32.59 22.12
C GLY A 978 1.23 33.47 22.95
N GLY A 979 -0.05 33.10 23.01
CA GLY A 979 -1.11 33.78 23.77
C GLY A 979 -1.73 35.00 23.06
N LYS A 980 -1.39 35.26 21.79
CA LYS A 980 -1.84 36.48 21.07
C LYS A 980 -3.06 36.29 20.17
N ALA A 981 -3.64 35.09 20.11
CA ALA A 981 -4.79 34.82 19.26
C ALA A 981 -6.03 35.64 19.67
N SER A 982 -6.60 36.36 18.70
CA SER A 982 -7.88 37.06 18.81
C SER A 982 -9.07 36.27 18.28
N THR A 983 -8.83 35.11 17.67
CA THR A 983 -9.82 34.25 17.01
C THR A 983 -10.15 33.00 17.83
N VAL A 984 -10.06 33.08 19.15
CA VAL A 984 -10.51 32.01 20.04
C VAL A 984 -12.04 31.93 20.01
N ALA A 985 -12.59 30.73 20.03
CA ALA A 985 -13.98 30.45 19.69
C ALA A 985 -14.91 30.41 20.91
N LEU A 986 -14.42 29.96 22.08
CA LEU A 986 -15.25 29.84 23.28
C LEU A 986 -15.51 31.21 23.92
N ALA A 987 -14.52 32.10 23.90
CA ALA A 987 -14.62 33.44 24.50
C ALA A 987 -15.62 34.31 23.72
N GLY A 988 -16.67 34.79 24.40
CA GLY A 988 -17.77 35.54 23.78
C GLY A 988 -18.78 34.67 23.03
N SER A 989 -18.77 33.36 23.25
CA SER A 989 -19.78 32.45 22.70
C SER A 989 -21.08 32.48 23.53
N THR A 990 -22.20 32.15 22.89
CA THR A 990 -23.48 31.99 23.61
C THR A 990 -23.44 30.87 24.65
N GLU A 991 -22.56 29.86 24.46
CA GLU A 991 -22.32 28.82 25.46
C GLU A 991 -21.70 29.43 26.74
N GLU A 992 -20.70 30.30 26.61
CA GLU A 992 -20.12 31.02 27.75
C GLU A 992 -21.12 31.97 28.42
N GLU A 993 -21.97 32.65 27.65
CA GLU A 993 -22.94 33.62 28.21
C GLU A 993 -24.16 32.98 28.88
N GLN A 994 -24.66 31.85 28.36
CA GLN A 994 -25.95 31.28 28.77
C GLN A 994 -25.84 30.03 29.66
N PHE A 995 -24.65 29.42 29.77
CA PHE A 995 -24.45 28.14 30.49
C PHE A 995 -23.44 28.26 31.66
N GLN A 996 -23.20 29.49 32.16
CA GLN A 996 -22.41 29.74 33.38
C GLN A 996 -23.23 29.45 34.65
N HIS A 997 -23.22 28.18 35.07
CA HIS A 997 -23.51 27.78 36.45
C HIS A 997 -22.53 26.71 36.93
#